data_AF-A0A4T0I515-F1
#
_entry.id   AF-A0A4T0I515-F1
#
_cell.length_a   1.000
_cell.length_b   1.000
_cell.length_c   1.000
_cell.angle_alpha   90.00
_cell.angle_beta   90.00
_cell.angle_gamma   90.00
#
_symmetry.space_group_name_H-M   'P 1'
#
loop_
_entity.id
_entity.type
_entity.pdbx_description
1 polymer ?
#
loop_
_entity_poly.entity_id
_entity_poly.type
_entity_poly.pdbx_seq_one_letter_code
_entity_poly.pdbx_strand_id
1 'polypeptide(L)'
;MSHIDAITGQTVAHTQKAHDEPISRVKLTMPNLLATGDDEGVVKLWDTRKPEPLRAYTHHFDYISDFHYEDADRKLLSSSADGTLSVIDVRNNKPEPVGHSEDQEDELLSIAPLAGTSKYAVGTQLGVLSIFNSKQGWGDCVDRIPGHPQSIDALVSLGQSILATGSSDGLIRVMSVLPTKFMGVIGDHGEFPIERMKLSGDGKWLASMSHNEELMMTRVDDMFEDSDGEDDKEDMEGVEGVQSGEDAEDAEDAEDAENTATVTATAPDSDSDSDSDTPQQPQPIKKSKKSKQNKQFIQDEDFFDGLNGHINTHTHTHLTTRLANTIIIIDNAMATNQPQINISYDDEQNKAEDFLGKHKANEREQSDATLLAGMEDVNMYGSSTANPGNPPSGLKYMDQLQRISNRLQEELVIDLEDVASHQGGPSLVHSITNNTRRYIDIFSKAVDKLMPQPTLDISSKDDVLDTIAHQRRQKQSENEESGMQGFPEQIMRRYNLYFKPRNAAPLLAVRTIRGADVGKLVTVKAIVTRVSEVKPCLKFNAYTCDACGHEIFQEITSRQFTPITDCVSSDCQINQTKGSLHQQTRACRFMAFQEVKVQEMAEQVPVGHIPRTMTIHMYGNLARTVNPGDVCHIAGIFLPQPYTGFRAIRAGLLQDTYLEAQYVHQLKKQYDEMELTPEIEEKIAELTQDPSLYSKLANSIAPEIYGHDDVKKALLLLLVGGVTKGMGDGMKIRGDINVCLMGDPGVAKSQLLKYISKIAPRGVYTTGRGSSGVGLTAAVMRDPVTDEMVLEGGALVLADNGICCIDEFDKMEEMDRTAIHEVMEQQTISISKAGITTTLNARTSILAAANPLLGRYNPKISPVDNINLPAALLSRFDILFLMLDSPSREADERLAQHVTYVHMHNQHPQIEHEPVDPVIMRHYIALARQKRPVVPQAVAEYLTGTYVQLRKAQKEDESGFTYTSARTLLGVLRLSQALARLRFADVVEPADVDEALRLLDVSKASLYDSKDGNRAENDMSATSKIWRIIRDLRRINAAGREGDGDDDLLQLNLRQVRDRVLAKGFTEDALMDTINEYERLDIIQRVAGGTQIRFVDEL
;
A
#
# COMPACT_ATOMS: atom_id res chain seq x y z
N MET A 1 -14.86 -20.34 -53.69
CA MET A 1 -15.40 -18.97 -53.88
C MET A 1 -16.01 -18.88 -55.27
N SER A 2 -17.26 -18.45 -55.40
CA SER A 2 -17.94 -18.26 -56.69
C SER A 2 -18.19 -16.77 -56.94
N HIS A 3 -17.69 -16.25 -58.06
CA HIS A 3 -18.00 -14.89 -58.51
C HIS A 3 -19.30 -14.96 -59.30
N ILE A 4 -20.33 -14.25 -58.85
CA ILE A 4 -21.62 -14.16 -59.53
C ILE A 4 -21.75 -12.74 -60.07
N ASP A 5 -21.98 -12.60 -61.36
CA ASP A 5 -22.32 -11.31 -61.94
C ASP A 5 -23.74 -10.93 -61.51
N ALA A 6 -23.86 -9.87 -60.71
CA ALA A 6 -25.13 -9.44 -60.13
C ALA A 6 -26.20 -9.05 -61.18
N ILE A 7 -25.77 -8.71 -62.41
CA ILE A 7 -26.67 -8.29 -63.50
C ILE A 7 -27.20 -9.51 -64.29
N THR A 8 -26.41 -10.57 -64.41
CA THR A 8 -26.74 -11.73 -65.25
C THR A 8 -27.13 -12.96 -64.43
N GLY A 9 -26.87 -12.97 -63.13
CA GLY A 9 -27.09 -14.11 -62.24
C GLY A 9 -26.24 -15.34 -62.58
N GLN A 10 -25.27 -15.20 -63.48
CA GLN A 10 -24.38 -16.29 -63.89
C GLN A 10 -23.07 -16.25 -63.10
N THR A 11 -22.57 -17.43 -62.76
CA THR A 11 -21.25 -17.58 -62.13
C THR A 11 -20.14 -17.30 -63.16
N VAL A 12 -19.42 -16.21 -62.99
CA VAL A 12 -18.30 -15.76 -63.85
C VAL A 12 -17.05 -16.61 -63.63
N ALA A 13 -16.76 -16.97 -62.37
CA ALA A 13 -15.60 -17.77 -62.01
C ALA A 13 -15.88 -18.60 -60.74
N HIS A 14 -15.39 -19.83 -60.71
CA HIS A 14 -15.49 -20.73 -59.55
C HIS A 14 -14.08 -21.22 -59.17
N THR A 15 -13.58 -20.82 -58.00
CA THR A 15 -12.33 -21.35 -57.43
C THR A 15 -12.67 -22.44 -56.41
N GLN A 16 -12.19 -23.66 -56.67
CA GLN A 16 -12.27 -24.80 -55.74
C GLN A 16 -11.07 -24.76 -54.79
N LYS A 17 -11.28 -25.04 -53.49
CA LYS A 17 -10.25 -25.00 -52.43
C LYS A 17 -9.47 -23.68 -52.37
N ALA A 18 -10.17 -22.57 -52.16
CA ALA A 18 -9.52 -21.27 -51.95
C ALA A 18 -8.74 -21.23 -50.62
N HIS A 19 -9.29 -21.90 -49.60
CA HIS A 19 -8.71 -22.03 -48.27
C HIS A 19 -8.94 -23.45 -47.76
N ASP A 20 -8.11 -23.86 -46.80
CA ASP A 20 -8.20 -25.17 -46.17
C ASP A 20 -9.36 -25.21 -45.16
N GLU A 21 -9.73 -24.04 -44.64
CA GLU A 21 -10.82 -23.78 -43.70
C GLU A 21 -11.95 -22.92 -44.30
N PRO A 22 -13.13 -22.86 -43.65
CA PRO A 22 -14.19 -21.93 -44.04
C PRO A 22 -13.73 -20.46 -44.00
N ILE A 23 -14.33 -19.66 -44.87
CA ILE A 23 -14.02 -18.23 -45.00
C ILE A 23 -14.95 -17.46 -44.06
N SER A 24 -14.39 -16.81 -43.05
CA SER A 24 -15.10 -15.93 -42.12
C SER A 24 -15.48 -14.60 -42.78
N ARG A 25 -14.56 -14.01 -43.56
CA ARG A 25 -14.71 -12.63 -44.06
C ARG A 25 -14.19 -12.42 -45.47
N VAL A 26 -14.91 -11.60 -46.25
CA VAL A 26 -14.48 -11.17 -47.59
C VAL A 26 -14.67 -9.67 -47.76
N LYS A 27 -13.62 -8.99 -48.24
CA LYS A 27 -13.66 -7.54 -48.53
C LYS A 27 -13.03 -7.23 -49.88
N LEU A 28 -13.70 -6.42 -50.69
CA LEU A 28 -13.13 -5.88 -51.92
C LEU A 28 -12.24 -4.68 -51.58
N THR A 29 -10.95 -4.76 -51.94
CA THR A 29 -9.96 -3.70 -51.68
C THR A 29 -9.80 -2.79 -52.90
N MET A 30 -9.73 -3.38 -54.10
CA MET A 30 -9.70 -2.68 -55.39
C MET A 30 -10.68 -3.35 -56.35
N PRO A 31 -11.08 -2.71 -57.47
CA PRO A 31 -12.01 -3.31 -58.44
C PRO A 31 -11.58 -4.69 -58.96
N ASN A 32 -10.29 -5.05 -58.87
CA ASN A 32 -9.79 -6.37 -59.23
C ASN A 32 -9.07 -7.10 -58.06
N LEU A 33 -9.09 -6.57 -56.82
CA LEU A 33 -8.38 -7.16 -55.69
C LEU A 33 -9.36 -7.43 -54.53
N LEU A 34 -9.31 -8.66 -54.00
CA LEU A 34 -10.17 -9.16 -52.93
C LEU A 34 -9.32 -9.66 -51.76
N ALA A 35 -9.70 -9.30 -50.54
CA ALA A 35 -9.18 -9.87 -49.32
C ALA A 35 -10.17 -10.90 -48.78
N THR A 36 -9.65 -12.04 -48.33
CA THR A 36 -10.41 -13.12 -47.71
C THR A 36 -9.71 -13.54 -46.43
N GLY A 37 -10.47 -13.78 -45.36
CA GLY A 37 -9.99 -14.23 -44.07
C GLY A 37 -10.59 -15.59 -43.74
N ASP A 38 -9.78 -16.43 -43.09
CA ASP A 38 -10.13 -17.77 -42.65
C ASP A 38 -10.37 -17.81 -41.13
N ASP A 39 -10.78 -18.98 -40.64
CA ASP A 39 -10.98 -19.26 -39.22
C ASP A 39 -9.66 -19.51 -38.46
N GLU A 40 -8.58 -20.03 -39.08
CA GLU A 40 -7.23 -20.06 -38.45
C GLU A 40 -6.47 -18.71 -38.53
N GLY A 41 -7.15 -17.59 -38.79
CA GLY A 41 -6.49 -16.28 -38.81
C GLY A 41 -5.67 -15.97 -40.07
N VAL A 42 -5.81 -16.77 -41.14
CA VAL A 42 -5.08 -16.57 -42.41
C VAL A 42 -5.79 -15.54 -43.30
N VAL A 43 -5.08 -14.45 -43.64
CA VAL A 43 -5.56 -13.44 -44.60
C VAL A 43 -4.95 -13.68 -45.97
N LYS A 44 -5.76 -13.97 -47.00
CA LYS A 44 -5.31 -14.06 -48.41
C LYS A 44 -5.81 -12.89 -49.27
N LEU A 45 -4.93 -12.41 -50.16
CA LEU A 45 -5.26 -11.41 -51.18
C LEU A 45 -5.35 -12.07 -52.56
N TRP A 46 -6.46 -11.85 -53.27
CA TRP A 46 -6.81 -12.44 -54.55
C TRP A 46 -6.94 -11.38 -55.63
N ASP A 47 -6.31 -11.58 -56.78
CA ASP A 47 -6.57 -10.80 -57.99
C ASP A 47 -7.65 -11.52 -58.82
N THR A 48 -8.75 -10.86 -59.17
CA THR A 48 -9.87 -11.47 -59.92
C THR A 48 -9.47 -11.96 -61.30
N ARG A 49 -8.31 -11.55 -61.81
CA ARG A 49 -7.77 -11.96 -63.11
C ARG A 49 -6.97 -13.25 -63.04
N LYS A 50 -6.56 -13.69 -61.84
CA LYS A 50 -5.70 -14.86 -61.62
C LYS A 50 -6.38 -15.88 -60.70
N PRO A 51 -6.24 -17.19 -60.98
CA PRO A 51 -6.84 -18.22 -60.13
C PRO A 51 -6.04 -18.49 -58.84
N GLU A 52 -4.80 -18.01 -58.74
CA GLU A 52 -3.93 -18.20 -57.58
C GLU A 52 -3.99 -16.99 -56.63
N PRO A 53 -3.91 -17.21 -55.30
CA PRO A 53 -3.82 -16.12 -54.35
C PRO A 53 -2.50 -15.38 -54.56
N LEU A 54 -2.56 -14.04 -54.52
CA LEU A 54 -1.40 -13.20 -54.71
C LEU A 54 -0.51 -13.18 -53.46
N ARG A 55 -1.13 -13.22 -52.26
CA ARG A 55 -0.45 -13.22 -50.95
C ARG A 55 -1.26 -13.97 -49.89
N ALA A 56 -0.57 -14.48 -48.89
CA ALA A 56 -1.13 -15.03 -47.65
C ALA A 56 -0.37 -14.45 -46.44
N TYR A 57 -1.09 -14.08 -45.38
CA TYR A 57 -0.55 -13.57 -44.12
C TYR A 57 -1.04 -14.46 -42.98
N THR A 58 -0.14 -14.87 -42.09
CA THR A 58 -0.38 -15.84 -41.00
C THR A 58 0.13 -15.27 -39.68
N HIS A 59 -0.49 -14.18 -39.21
CA HIS A 59 -0.10 -13.50 -37.96
C HIS A 59 -1.10 -13.71 -36.85
N HIS A 60 -2.37 -13.86 -37.20
CA HIS A 60 -3.42 -14.13 -36.24
C HIS A 60 -3.44 -15.62 -35.89
N PHE A 61 -3.73 -15.91 -34.62
CA PHE A 61 -3.86 -17.28 -34.12
C PHE A 61 -5.30 -17.77 -34.11
N ASP A 62 -6.26 -16.85 -34.25
CA ASP A 62 -7.69 -17.14 -34.24
C ASP A 62 -8.42 -16.43 -35.39
N TYR A 63 -9.72 -16.72 -35.55
CA TYR A 63 -10.50 -16.31 -36.70
C TYR A 63 -10.56 -14.80 -36.90
N ILE A 64 -10.63 -14.40 -38.18
CA ILE A 64 -10.72 -12.98 -38.55
C ILE A 64 -12.16 -12.49 -38.43
N SER A 65 -12.39 -11.49 -37.60
CA SER A 65 -13.72 -10.98 -37.28
C SER A 65 -14.21 -9.92 -38.29
N ASP A 66 -13.34 -8.97 -38.69
CA ASP A 66 -13.68 -7.96 -39.69
C ASP A 66 -12.48 -7.42 -40.49
N PHE A 67 -12.79 -6.86 -41.66
CA PHE A 67 -11.84 -6.18 -42.54
C PHE A 67 -12.28 -4.75 -42.88
N HIS A 68 -11.38 -3.81 -42.60
CA HIS A 68 -11.52 -2.43 -43.06
C HIS A 68 -10.40 -2.08 -44.05
N TYR A 69 -10.76 -1.59 -45.24
CA TYR A 69 -9.81 -1.14 -46.25
C TYR A 69 -9.93 0.38 -46.43
N GLU A 70 -8.80 1.08 -46.26
CA GLU A 70 -8.71 2.51 -46.49
C GLU A 70 -8.05 2.80 -47.84
N ASP A 71 -8.76 3.51 -48.72
CA ASP A 71 -8.27 3.78 -50.08
C ASP A 71 -7.18 4.87 -50.13
N ALA A 72 -7.17 5.79 -49.16
CA ALA A 72 -6.21 6.88 -49.07
C ALA A 72 -4.77 6.37 -48.82
N ASP A 73 -4.62 5.51 -47.81
CA ASP A 73 -3.34 4.94 -47.38
C ASP A 73 -3.06 3.55 -47.98
N ARG A 74 -4.05 2.94 -48.66
CA ARG A 74 -3.99 1.57 -49.21
C ARG A 74 -3.61 0.51 -48.19
N LYS A 75 -4.05 0.71 -46.96
CA LYS A 75 -3.90 -0.20 -45.84
C LYS A 75 -5.17 -1.01 -45.65
N LEU A 76 -4.99 -2.29 -45.38
CA LEU A 76 -6.02 -3.22 -44.94
C LEU A 76 -5.83 -3.48 -43.46
N LEU A 77 -6.86 -3.21 -42.67
CA LEU A 77 -6.93 -3.53 -41.25
C LEU A 77 -7.69 -4.83 -41.08
N SER A 78 -7.14 -5.72 -40.28
CA SER A 78 -7.72 -7.00 -39.89
C SER A 78 -7.83 -7.06 -38.37
N SER A 79 -9.02 -7.34 -37.84
CA SER A 79 -9.22 -7.70 -36.43
C SER A 79 -9.34 -9.21 -36.32
N SER A 80 -8.79 -9.77 -35.25
CA SER A 80 -8.94 -11.18 -34.90
C SER A 80 -9.49 -11.33 -33.49
N ALA A 81 -10.10 -12.48 -33.24
CA ALA A 81 -10.56 -12.90 -31.91
C ALA A 81 -9.40 -13.12 -30.92
N ASP A 82 -8.15 -13.24 -31.38
CA ASP A 82 -6.96 -13.29 -30.51
C ASP A 82 -6.66 -11.99 -29.75
N GLY A 83 -7.49 -10.96 -29.92
CA GLY A 83 -7.35 -9.66 -29.26
C GLY A 83 -6.39 -8.71 -29.97
N THR A 84 -6.01 -9.02 -31.22
CA THR A 84 -5.02 -8.25 -31.99
C THR A 84 -5.58 -7.60 -33.26
N LEU A 85 -5.01 -6.46 -33.62
CA LEU A 85 -5.21 -5.75 -34.88
C LEU A 85 -3.93 -5.79 -35.70
N SER A 86 -4.04 -6.29 -36.93
CA SER A 86 -2.95 -6.26 -37.90
C SER A 86 -3.22 -5.27 -39.02
N VAL A 87 -2.18 -4.51 -39.38
CA VAL A 87 -2.22 -3.50 -40.44
C VAL A 87 -1.36 -3.94 -41.61
N ILE A 88 -2.02 -4.25 -42.72
CA ILE A 88 -1.42 -4.82 -43.91
C ILE A 88 -1.39 -3.75 -45.01
N ASP A 89 -0.19 -3.37 -45.47
CA ASP A 89 -0.05 -2.50 -46.64
C ASP A 89 -0.14 -3.35 -47.91
N VAL A 90 -1.12 -3.03 -48.76
CA VAL A 90 -1.41 -3.79 -49.98
C VAL A 90 -0.33 -3.57 -51.06
N ARG A 91 0.45 -2.49 -51.01
CA ARG A 91 1.52 -2.24 -52.00
C ARG A 91 2.82 -2.97 -51.68
N ASN A 92 3.19 -3.03 -50.41
CA ASN A 92 4.47 -3.61 -49.99
C ASN A 92 4.48 -5.13 -50.17
N ASN A 93 5.55 -5.66 -50.77
CA ASN A 93 5.73 -7.09 -51.04
C ASN A 93 6.30 -7.88 -49.84
N LYS A 94 6.34 -7.27 -48.64
CA LYS A 94 6.83 -7.95 -47.44
C LYS A 94 5.71 -8.81 -46.84
N PRO A 95 6.01 -10.03 -46.35
CA PRO A 95 5.05 -10.89 -45.67
C PRO A 95 4.71 -10.42 -44.24
N GLU A 96 5.43 -9.42 -43.73
CA GLU A 96 5.22 -8.83 -42.41
C GLU A 96 4.21 -7.67 -42.48
N PRO A 97 3.31 -7.54 -41.48
CA PRO A 97 2.41 -6.41 -41.37
C PRO A 97 3.22 -5.15 -41.06
N VAL A 98 2.67 -3.99 -41.42
CA VAL A 98 3.29 -2.68 -41.15
C VAL A 98 3.13 -2.29 -39.68
N GLY A 99 2.14 -2.84 -38.99
CA GLY A 99 1.92 -2.68 -37.57
C GLY A 99 1.04 -3.80 -37.02
N HIS A 100 1.27 -4.15 -35.76
CA HIS A 100 0.53 -5.13 -34.97
C HIS A 100 0.25 -4.48 -33.61
N SER A 101 -0.95 -4.67 -33.05
CA SER A 101 -1.29 -4.17 -31.71
C SER A 101 -0.80 -5.09 -30.60
N GLU A 102 -0.72 -4.60 -29.37
CA GLU A 102 -0.58 -5.49 -28.21
C GLU A 102 -1.91 -6.21 -27.95
N ASP A 103 -1.80 -7.43 -27.43
CA ASP A 103 -2.93 -8.30 -27.12
C ASP A 103 -3.82 -7.61 -26.08
N GLN A 104 -5.09 -7.37 -26.42
CA GLN A 104 -6.00 -6.59 -25.58
C GLN A 104 -6.73 -7.41 -24.51
N GLU A 105 -6.33 -8.67 -24.29
CA GLU A 105 -7.00 -9.73 -23.47
C GLU A 105 -8.43 -10.09 -23.93
N ASP A 106 -9.13 -9.16 -24.56
CA ASP A 106 -10.50 -9.29 -25.07
C ASP A 106 -10.53 -9.53 -26.58
N GLU A 107 -11.50 -10.32 -27.06
CA GLU A 107 -11.72 -10.54 -28.50
C GLU A 107 -12.13 -9.24 -29.22
N LEU A 108 -11.52 -8.94 -30.37
CA LEU A 108 -11.88 -7.80 -31.21
C LEU A 108 -12.85 -8.25 -32.30
N LEU A 109 -14.08 -7.76 -32.27
CA LEU A 109 -15.18 -8.29 -33.10
C LEU A 109 -15.49 -7.45 -34.35
N SER A 110 -15.32 -6.13 -34.26
CA SER A 110 -15.71 -5.22 -35.35
C SER A 110 -14.81 -4.00 -35.46
N ILE A 111 -14.62 -3.46 -36.68
CA ILE A 111 -13.80 -2.27 -36.93
C ILE A 111 -14.59 -1.24 -37.76
N ALA A 112 -14.58 0.04 -37.35
CA ALA A 112 -14.89 1.13 -38.27
C ALA A 112 -13.97 2.36 -38.13
N PRO A 113 -13.69 3.06 -39.23
CA PRO A 113 -12.94 4.31 -39.20
C PRO A 113 -13.84 5.47 -38.75
N LEU A 114 -13.27 6.46 -38.08
CA LEU A 114 -13.95 7.74 -37.82
C LEU A 114 -13.69 8.71 -38.98
N ALA A 115 -14.73 9.04 -39.75
CA ALA A 115 -14.59 9.82 -40.97
C ALA A 115 -13.91 11.18 -40.72
N GLY A 116 -12.83 11.47 -41.45
CA GLY A 116 -12.10 12.74 -41.32
C GLY A 116 -11.05 12.79 -40.19
N THR A 117 -10.86 11.68 -39.45
CA THR A 117 -9.79 11.55 -38.45
C THR A 117 -8.92 10.32 -38.72
N SER A 118 -7.70 10.29 -38.15
CA SER A 118 -6.77 9.15 -38.25
C SER A 118 -7.07 8.03 -37.24
N LYS A 119 -8.30 8.01 -36.70
CA LYS A 119 -8.72 7.13 -35.60
C LYS A 119 -9.67 6.03 -36.09
N TYR A 120 -9.55 4.86 -35.49
CA TYR A 120 -10.40 3.69 -35.75
C TYR A 120 -11.03 3.24 -34.44
N ALA A 121 -12.31 2.94 -34.47
CA ALA A 121 -13.04 2.35 -33.35
C ALA A 121 -13.17 0.85 -33.58
N VAL A 122 -12.92 0.09 -32.53
CA VAL A 122 -12.95 -1.37 -32.53
C VAL A 122 -13.84 -1.86 -31.38
N GLY A 123 -14.81 -2.70 -31.71
CA GLY A 123 -15.70 -3.31 -30.74
C GLY A 123 -15.07 -4.54 -30.10
N THR A 124 -15.24 -4.67 -28.78
CA THR A 124 -14.80 -5.83 -28.00
C THR A 124 -15.98 -6.71 -27.58
N GLN A 125 -15.70 -7.93 -27.13
CA GLN A 125 -16.68 -8.84 -26.55
C GLN A 125 -17.33 -8.29 -25.27
N LEU A 126 -16.61 -7.51 -24.46
CA LEU A 126 -17.10 -6.96 -23.19
C LEU A 126 -17.95 -5.68 -23.34
N GLY A 127 -18.26 -5.25 -24.57
CA GLY A 127 -19.05 -4.04 -24.80
C GLY A 127 -18.25 -2.73 -24.65
N VAL A 128 -16.91 -2.83 -24.66
CA VAL A 128 -16.01 -1.68 -24.67
C VAL A 128 -15.63 -1.34 -26.11
N LEU A 129 -15.64 -0.04 -26.44
CA LEU A 129 -15.12 0.47 -27.70
C LEU A 129 -13.67 0.92 -27.52
N SER A 130 -12.74 0.21 -28.15
CA SER A 130 -11.31 0.56 -28.15
C SER A 130 -10.99 1.46 -29.35
N ILE A 131 -10.34 2.60 -29.10
CA ILE A 131 -9.97 3.57 -30.14
C ILE A 131 -8.47 3.48 -30.44
N PHE A 132 -8.13 3.17 -31.69
CA PHE A 132 -6.77 3.14 -32.18
C PHE A 132 -6.47 4.37 -33.05
N ASN A 133 -5.23 4.86 -33.02
CA ASN A 133 -4.81 6.02 -33.80
C ASN A 133 -3.60 5.68 -34.68
N SER A 134 -3.76 5.78 -36.00
CA SER A 134 -2.70 5.46 -36.96
C SER A 134 -1.45 6.35 -36.85
N LYS A 135 -1.56 7.57 -36.29
CA LYS A 135 -0.40 8.47 -36.11
C LYS A 135 0.47 8.17 -34.88
N GLN A 136 -0.08 7.56 -33.84
CA GLN A 136 0.58 7.36 -32.55
C GLN A 136 1.24 5.97 -32.43
N GLY A 137 1.11 5.15 -33.47
CA GLY A 137 1.51 3.74 -33.46
C GLY A 137 0.30 2.84 -33.16
N TRP A 138 0.39 1.58 -33.57
CA TRP A 138 -0.68 0.59 -33.42
C TRP A 138 -0.60 -0.23 -32.14
N GLY A 139 0.43 -0.01 -31.30
CA GLY A 139 0.71 -0.81 -30.10
C GLY A 139 -0.40 -0.70 -29.05
N ASP A 140 -0.65 0.51 -28.55
CA ASP A 140 -1.65 0.76 -27.51
C ASP A 140 -2.95 1.38 -28.05
N CYS A 141 -4.08 1.00 -27.44
CA CYS A 141 -5.33 1.72 -27.58
C CYS A 141 -5.21 3.12 -26.94
N VAL A 142 -5.66 4.16 -27.64
CA VAL A 142 -5.61 5.55 -27.15
C VAL A 142 -6.65 5.78 -26.07
N ASP A 143 -7.83 5.18 -26.26
CA ASP A 143 -8.95 5.32 -25.34
C ASP A 143 -9.83 4.08 -25.39
N ARG A 144 -10.47 3.77 -24.27
CA ARG A 144 -11.45 2.69 -24.14
C ARG A 144 -12.74 3.32 -23.62
N ILE A 145 -13.79 3.26 -24.41
CA ILE A 145 -15.10 3.80 -24.04
C ILE A 145 -15.95 2.62 -23.53
N PRO A 146 -16.12 2.47 -22.21
CA PRO A 146 -17.13 1.59 -21.66
C PRO A 146 -18.50 2.26 -21.82
N GLY A 147 -19.52 1.48 -22.17
CA GLY A 147 -20.86 2.03 -22.28
C GLY A 147 -21.91 1.04 -22.76
N HIS A 148 -21.49 -0.06 -23.39
CA HIS A 148 -22.41 -1.12 -23.77
C HIS A 148 -22.37 -2.24 -22.72
N PRO A 149 -23.55 -2.74 -22.28
CA PRO A 149 -23.63 -3.83 -21.32
C PRO A 149 -23.26 -5.19 -21.91
N GLN A 150 -23.19 -5.30 -23.23
CA GLN A 150 -22.94 -6.53 -23.98
C GLN A 150 -22.02 -6.27 -25.19
N SER A 151 -21.57 -7.34 -25.84
CA SER A 151 -20.63 -7.33 -26.97
C SER A 151 -21.06 -6.40 -28.11
N ILE A 152 -20.06 -5.90 -28.85
CA ILE A 152 -20.25 -5.04 -30.04
C ILE A 152 -19.81 -5.79 -31.29
N ASP A 153 -20.76 -6.52 -31.86
CA ASP A 153 -20.52 -7.45 -32.98
C ASP A 153 -20.48 -6.74 -34.34
N ALA A 154 -21.15 -5.58 -34.45
CA ALA A 154 -21.19 -4.79 -35.68
C ALA A 154 -21.00 -3.29 -35.42
N LEU A 155 -20.17 -2.64 -36.23
CA LEU A 155 -19.88 -1.21 -36.09
C LEU A 155 -19.86 -0.51 -37.45
N VAL A 156 -20.51 0.66 -37.54
CA VAL A 156 -20.54 1.49 -38.75
C VAL A 156 -20.39 2.96 -38.39
N SER A 157 -19.57 3.69 -39.15
CA SER A 157 -19.48 5.16 -39.02
C SER A 157 -20.62 5.84 -39.78
N LEU A 158 -21.38 6.69 -39.09
CA LEU A 158 -22.43 7.54 -39.68
C LEU A 158 -21.93 8.95 -40.01
N GLY A 159 -20.92 9.44 -39.29
CA GLY A 159 -20.37 10.80 -39.47
C GLY A 159 -18.91 10.93 -38.99
N GLN A 160 -18.47 12.17 -38.74
CA GLN A 160 -17.08 12.43 -38.33
C GLN A 160 -16.75 11.94 -36.91
N SER A 161 -17.74 12.01 -36.02
CA SER A 161 -17.64 11.56 -34.62
C SER A 161 -18.74 10.58 -34.22
N ILE A 162 -19.66 10.25 -35.14
CA ILE A 162 -20.87 9.47 -34.84
C ILE A 162 -20.70 8.05 -35.36
N LEU A 163 -20.87 7.08 -34.45
CA LEU A 163 -20.81 5.65 -34.71
C LEU A 163 -22.16 5.00 -34.40
N ALA A 164 -22.58 4.07 -35.25
CA ALA A 164 -23.64 3.11 -34.95
C ALA A 164 -23.00 1.79 -34.51
N THR A 165 -23.36 1.35 -33.31
CA THR A 165 -22.94 0.10 -32.69
C THR A 165 -24.12 -0.87 -32.62
N GLY A 166 -23.95 -2.07 -33.15
CA GLY A 166 -24.88 -3.17 -33.02
C GLY A 166 -24.37 -4.07 -31.92
N SER A 167 -25.20 -4.29 -30.91
CA SER A 167 -24.86 -5.14 -29.78
C SER A 167 -25.55 -6.51 -29.89
N SER A 168 -25.05 -7.49 -29.16
CA SER A 168 -25.70 -8.81 -29.06
C SER A 168 -27.09 -8.77 -28.43
N ASP A 169 -27.41 -7.69 -27.70
CA ASP A 169 -28.77 -7.34 -27.22
C ASP A 169 -29.82 -7.17 -28.35
N GLY A 170 -29.40 -7.16 -29.62
CA GLY A 170 -30.25 -6.87 -30.78
C GLY A 170 -30.60 -5.39 -30.96
N LEU A 171 -30.04 -4.51 -30.13
CA LEU A 171 -30.21 -3.06 -30.22
C LEU A 171 -29.10 -2.40 -31.03
N ILE A 172 -29.50 -1.53 -31.97
CA ILE A 172 -28.61 -0.62 -32.69
C ILE A 172 -28.59 0.70 -31.96
N ARG A 173 -27.44 1.04 -31.38
CA ARG A 173 -27.20 2.25 -30.61
C ARG A 173 -26.34 3.23 -31.41
N VAL A 174 -26.59 4.52 -31.27
CA VAL A 174 -25.75 5.56 -31.86
C VAL A 174 -25.02 6.30 -30.75
N MET A 175 -23.70 6.36 -30.91
CA MET A 175 -22.80 7.01 -29.97
C MET A 175 -21.97 8.05 -30.71
N SER A 176 -21.91 9.25 -30.15
CA SER A 176 -20.87 10.22 -30.48
C SER A 176 -19.62 9.90 -29.67
N VAL A 177 -18.48 9.78 -30.34
CA VAL A 177 -17.17 9.50 -29.74
C VAL A 177 -16.54 10.76 -29.12
N LEU A 178 -16.89 11.95 -29.63
CA LEU A 178 -16.31 13.23 -29.23
C LEU A 178 -17.41 14.30 -29.14
N PRO A 179 -17.85 14.76 -27.95
CA PRO A 179 -17.73 14.13 -26.62
C PRO A 179 -18.52 12.80 -26.54
N THR A 180 -18.15 11.92 -25.61
CA THR A 180 -18.81 10.61 -25.39
C THR A 180 -20.26 10.82 -24.99
N LYS A 181 -21.17 10.79 -25.97
CA LYS A 181 -22.60 11.00 -25.76
C LYS A 181 -23.38 9.91 -26.47
N PHE A 182 -24.22 9.22 -25.71
CA PHE A 182 -25.23 8.33 -26.25
C PHE A 182 -26.33 9.18 -26.91
N MET A 183 -26.54 9.03 -28.21
CA MET A 183 -27.52 9.81 -28.97
C MET A 183 -28.89 9.13 -29.03
N GLY A 184 -28.95 7.79 -28.96
CA GLY A 184 -30.20 7.05 -28.96
C GLY A 184 -30.10 5.64 -29.53
N VAL A 185 -31.24 4.94 -29.59
CA VAL A 185 -31.41 3.62 -30.22
C VAL A 185 -32.12 3.81 -31.56
N ILE A 186 -31.51 3.35 -32.65
CA ILE A 186 -32.02 3.48 -34.04
C ILE A 186 -32.88 2.29 -34.46
N GLY A 187 -32.65 1.12 -33.90
CA GLY A 187 -33.35 -0.09 -34.31
C GLY A 187 -33.27 -1.18 -33.26
N ASP A 188 -34.31 -2.00 -33.24
CA ASP A 188 -34.49 -3.12 -32.30
C ASP A 188 -34.79 -4.39 -33.10
N HIS A 189 -33.93 -5.39 -32.96
CA HIS A 189 -34.07 -6.73 -33.54
C HIS A 189 -34.53 -7.76 -32.49
N GLY A 190 -35.03 -7.33 -31.34
CA GLY A 190 -35.37 -8.21 -30.22
C GLY A 190 -34.12 -8.80 -29.56
N GLU A 191 -34.21 -10.01 -29.01
CA GLU A 191 -33.10 -10.66 -28.27
C GLU A 191 -32.00 -11.27 -29.17
N PHE A 192 -32.02 -11.02 -30.49
CA PHE A 192 -31.08 -11.65 -31.42
C PHE A 192 -29.93 -10.73 -31.79
N PRO A 193 -28.67 -11.24 -31.82
CA PRO A 193 -27.50 -10.41 -32.05
C PRO A 193 -27.46 -9.85 -33.47
N ILE A 194 -26.93 -8.63 -33.59
CA ILE A 194 -26.75 -7.95 -34.87
C ILE A 194 -25.40 -8.34 -35.45
N GLU A 195 -25.41 -9.30 -36.37
CA GLU A 195 -24.21 -9.81 -37.02
C GLU A 195 -23.55 -8.77 -37.93
N ARG A 196 -24.36 -8.00 -38.68
CA ARG A 196 -23.83 -7.04 -39.65
C ARG A 196 -24.69 -5.80 -39.81
N MET A 197 -23.99 -4.68 -40.00
CA MET A 197 -24.57 -3.42 -40.43
C MET A 197 -23.76 -2.84 -41.59
N LYS A 198 -24.45 -2.13 -42.49
CA LYS A 198 -23.79 -1.39 -43.57
C LYS A 198 -24.59 -0.15 -43.94
N LEU A 199 -23.88 0.96 -44.09
CA LEU A 199 -24.45 2.20 -44.60
C LEU A 199 -24.50 2.19 -46.14
N SER A 200 -25.59 2.72 -46.70
CA SER A 200 -25.67 3.03 -48.12
C SER A 200 -24.64 4.09 -48.52
N GLY A 201 -24.17 4.08 -49.77
CA GLY A 201 -23.21 5.06 -50.29
C GLY A 201 -23.69 6.52 -50.24
N ASP A 202 -25.01 6.72 -50.18
CA ASP A 202 -25.64 8.04 -50.04
C ASP A 202 -25.77 8.49 -48.57
N GLY A 203 -25.38 7.67 -47.59
CA GLY A 203 -25.45 7.97 -46.15
C GLY A 203 -26.85 7.89 -45.52
N LYS A 204 -27.91 7.73 -46.33
CA LYS A 204 -29.31 7.86 -45.88
C LYS A 204 -29.92 6.62 -45.24
N TRP A 205 -29.43 5.45 -45.61
CA TRP A 205 -30.01 4.17 -45.20
C TRP A 205 -28.97 3.31 -44.50
N LEU A 206 -29.31 2.87 -43.29
CA LEU A 206 -28.57 1.88 -42.53
C LEU A 206 -29.27 0.52 -42.68
N ALA A 207 -28.60 -0.44 -43.30
CA ALA A 207 -29.06 -1.82 -43.36
C ALA A 207 -28.48 -2.58 -42.15
N SER A 208 -29.33 -3.32 -41.45
CA SER A 208 -28.95 -4.18 -40.33
C SER A 208 -29.53 -5.57 -40.50
N MET A 209 -28.74 -6.58 -40.11
CA MET A 209 -29.07 -7.99 -40.24
C MET A 209 -28.83 -8.69 -38.90
N SER A 210 -29.85 -9.42 -38.46
CA SER A 210 -29.86 -10.27 -37.27
C SER A 210 -30.26 -11.70 -37.65
N HIS A 211 -30.28 -12.62 -36.69
CA HIS A 211 -30.74 -14.00 -36.90
C HIS A 211 -32.25 -14.14 -37.17
N ASN A 212 -33.00 -13.03 -37.24
CA ASN A 212 -34.45 -13.03 -37.46
C ASN A 212 -34.86 -13.32 -38.91
N GLU A 213 -33.92 -13.65 -39.80
CA GLU A 213 -34.13 -13.79 -41.25
C GLU A 213 -34.69 -12.53 -41.94
N GLU A 214 -34.84 -11.42 -41.22
CA GLU A 214 -35.35 -10.14 -41.68
C GLU A 214 -34.22 -9.11 -41.82
N LEU A 215 -34.22 -8.40 -42.95
CA LEU A 215 -33.30 -7.28 -43.19
C LEU A 215 -34.01 -5.96 -42.88
N MET A 216 -33.58 -5.27 -41.84
CA MET A 216 -34.14 -3.97 -41.47
C MET A 216 -33.34 -2.83 -42.08
N MET A 217 -34.05 -1.95 -42.79
CA MET A 217 -33.52 -0.75 -43.43
C MET A 217 -34.02 0.47 -42.69
N THR A 218 -33.16 1.10 -41.90
CA THR A 218 -33.51 2.31 -41.13
C THR A 218 -33.01 3.56 -41.84
N ARG A 219 -33.85 4.61 -41.89
CA ARG A 219 -33.41 5.92 -42.36
C ARG A 219 -32.66 6.66 -41.26
N VAL A 220 -31.52 7.24 -41.61
CA VAL A 220 -30.67 7.97 -40.67
C VAL A 220 -31.07 9.45 -40.54
N ASP A 221 -31.78 10.00 -41.55
CA ASP A 221 -32.16 11.42 -41.61
C ASP A 221 -33.17 11.84 -40.51
N ASP A 222 -34.07 10.94 -40.09
CA ASP A 222 -35.14 11.23 -39.09
C ASP A 222 -34.58 11.51 -37.67
N MET A 223 -33.25 11.40 -37.46
CA MET A 223 -32.58 11.63 -36.18
C MET A 223 -32.08 13.08 -35.98
N PHE A 224 -31.96 13.86 -37.06
CA PHE A 224 -31.35 15.20 -37.00
C PHE A 224 -32.36 16.36 -37.03
N GLU A 225 -33.65 16.10 -37.29
CA GLU A 225 -34.66 17.17 -37.46
C GLU A 225 -35.14 17.81 -36.14
N ASP A 226 -34.79 17.25 -34.97
CA ASP A 226 -35.20 17.80 -33.67
C ASP A 226 -34.19 18.77 -33.03
N SER A 227 -33.05 19.09 -33.67
CA SER A 227 -32.01 19.95 -33.07
C SER A 227 -31.94 21.41 -33.55
N ASP A 228 -32.83 21.85 -34.45
CA ASP A 228 -32.84 23.23 -34.96
C ASP A 228 -33.84 24.13 -34.20
N GLY A 229 -33.73 24.15 -32.87
CA GLY A 229 -34.53 24.98 -31.97
C GLY A 229 -33.69 25.58 -30.83
N GLU A 230 -33.21 26.80 -31.06
CA GLU A 230 -32.59 27.75 -30.12
C GLU A 230 -31.15 27.46 -29.64
N ASP A 231 -30.22 28.14 -30.30
CA ASP A 231 -28.91 28.52 -29.78
C ASP A 231 -29.07 29.40 -28.53
N ASP A 232 -28.62 28.93 -27.37
CA ASP A 232 -27.98 29.78 -26.37
C ASP A 232 -26.69 29.13 -25.90
N LYS A 233 -25.59 29.84 -26.14
CA LYS A 233 -24.22 29.43 -25.85
C LYS A 233 -23.87 29.59 -24.38
N GLU A 234 -23.24 28.53 -23.91
CA GLU A 234 -22.15 28.44 -22.93
C GLU A 234 -22.50 28.23 -21.44
N ASP A 235 -21.98 27.07 -20.99
CA ASP A 235 -21.57 26.65 -19.64
C ASP A 235 -22.61 26.00 -18.72
N MET A 236 -23.04 24.80 -19.11
CA MET A 236 -23.61 23.79 -18.21
C MET A 236 -23.25 22.38 -18.68
N GLU A 237 -22.31 21.71 -18.01
CA GLU A 237 -22.36 20.26 -17.82
C GLU A 237 -21.76 19.90 -16.46
N GLY A 238 -22.40 18.94 -15.76
CA GLY A 238 -21.76 18.30 -14.62
C GLY A 238 -22.60 17.64 -13.54
N VAL A 239 -23.88 17.31 -13.75
CA VAL A 239 -24.51 16.21 -12.99
C VAL A 239 -25.34 15.36 -13.92
N GLU A 240 -24.91 14.12 -14.12
CA GLU A 240 -25.85 13.02 -14.11
C GLU A 240 -25.47 11.95 -13.11
N GLY A 241 -26.53 11.33 -12.69
CA GLY A 241 -26.72 10.05 -12.07
C GLY A 241 -28.23 9.80 -12.25
N VAL A 242 -28.75 8.65 -11.92
CA VAL A 242 -28.18 7.60 -11.10
C VAL A 242 -29.16 6.44 -11.25
N GLN A 243 -28.64 5.25 -10.98
CA GLN A 243 -29.35 4.07 -10.49
C GLN A 243 -30.36 3.46 -11.49
N SER A 244 -30.63 2.16 -11.44
CA SER A 244 -30.58 1.25 -10.30
C SER A 244 -30.52 -0.18 -10.79
N GLY A 245 -29.70 -0.99 -10.12
CA GLY A 245 -30.14 -2.29 -9.60
C GLY A 245 -29.90 -3.38 -10.63
N GLU A 246 -29.43 -4.57 -10.30
CA GLU A 246 -29.26 -5.28 -9.03
C GLU A 246 -27.80 -5.76 -8.98
N ASP A 247 -27.34 -6.28 -7.85
CA ASP A 247 -26.59 -7.55 -7.83
C ASP A 247 -26.21 -7.91 -6.39
N ALA A 248 -26.86 -9.00 -6.00
CA ALA A 248 -26.46 -9.90 -4.94
C ALA A 248 -25.46 -10.89 -5.55
N GLU A 249 -24.53 -11.36 -4.71
CA GLU A 249 -23.66 -12.53 -4.96
C GLU A 249 -22.63 -12.23 -6.07
N ASP A 250 -21.32 -12.31 -5.80
CA ASP A 250 -20.63 -13.58 -5.94
C ASP A 250 -19.53 -13.78 -4.91
N ALA A 251 -19.65 -14.92 -4.23
CA ALA A 251 -18.52 -15.72 -3.85
C ALA A 251 -18.31 -16.78 -4.95
N GLU A 252 -17.05 -17.21 -5.05
CA GLU A 252 -16.57 -18.42 -5.76
C GLU A 252 -16.07 -18.21 -7.19
N ASP A 253 -14.76 -17.93 -7.30
CA ASP A 253 -13.89 -18.63 -8.24
C ASP A 253 -13.06 -19.66 -7.46
N ALA A 254 -13.61 -20.87 -7.37
CA ALA A 254 -12.92 -22.14 -7.51
C ALA A 254 -13.80 -22.89 -8.52
N GLU A 255 -13.33 -23.45 -9.64
CA GLU A 255 -12.23 -24.39 -9.80
C GLU A 255 -11.86 -24.43 -11.30
N ASP A 256 -10.56 -24.41 -11.60
CA ASP A 256 -10.03 -25.13 -12.76
C ASP A 256 -9.62 -26.54 -12.30
N ALA A 257 -10.36 -27.57 -12.74
CA ALA A 257 -9.79 -28.84 -13.19
C ALA A 257 -10.89 -29.81 -13.71
N GLU A 258 -10.94 -29.92 -15.04
CA GLU A 258 -11.12 -31.15 -15.83
C GLU A 258 -12.21 -32.17 -15.42
N ASN A 259 -13.25 -32.33 -16.25
CA ASN A 259 -13.24 -33.41 -17.25
C ASN A 259 -14.51 -33.49 -18.12
N THR A 260 -14.22 -33.74 -19.40
CA THR A 260 -15.07 -34.29 -20.46
C THR A 260 -16.02 -35.42 -20.02
N ALA A 261 -17.24 -35.45 -20.58
CA ALA A 261 -17.66 -36.44 -21.60
C ALA A 261 -19.18 -36.69 -21.64
N THR A 262 -19.76 -36.34 -22.79
CA THR A 262 -20.70 -37.14 -23.62
C THR A 262 -21.51 -38.28 -22.97
N VAL A 263 -22.83 -38.23 -23.13
CA VAL A 263 -23.71 -39.41 -23.06
C VAL A 263 -23.81 -40.05 -24.45
N THR A 264 -23.27 -41.25 -24.61
CA THR A 264 -23.83 -42.29 -25.48
C THR A 264 -23.96 -43.61 -24.72
N ALA A 265 -25.06 -44.29 -25.04
CA ALA A 265 -25.64 -45.46 -24.40
C ALA A 265 -24.72 -46.69 -24.24
N THR A 266 -24.88 -47.46 -23.17
CA THR A 266 -25.61 -48.77 -23.13
C THR A 266 -25.43 -49.45 -21.76
N ALA A 267 -26.49 -50.09 -21.26
CA ALA A 267 -26.54 -50.94 -20.05
C ALA A 267 -26.07 -52.39 -20.39
N PRO A 268 -26.17 -53.42 -19.50
CA PRO A 268 -26.49 -53.49 -18.06
C PRO A 268 -25.53 -54.43 -17.25
N ASP A 269 -25.75 -54.54 -15.92
CA ASP A 269 -25.90 -55.82 -15.15
C ASP A 269 -25.31 -55.87 -13.73
N SER A 270 -26.21 -56.30 -12.82
CA SER A 270 -26.08 -57.19 -11.65
C SER A 270 -25.26 -56.82 -10.40
N ASP A 271 -26.04 -56.53 -9.35
CA ASP A 271 -26.17 -57.29 -8.09
C ASP A 271 -25.10 -57.28 -6.97
N SER A 272 -25.69 -57.14 -5.75
CA SER A 272 -25.27 -57.66 -4.43
C SER A 272 -24.05 -57.01 -3.74
N ASP A 273 -24.01 -56.78 -2.43
CA ASP A 273 -24.96 -56.97 -1.33
C ASP A 273 -24.41 -56.19 -0.11
N SER A 274 -25.33 -55.71 0.75
CA SER A 274 -25.30 -55.74 2.24
C SER A 274 -24.12 -55.07 3.01
N ASP A 275 -24.22 -54.46 4.20
CA ASP A 275 -25.14 -54.48 5.35
C ASP A 275 -24.80 -53.23 6.22
N SER A 276 -25.76 -52.35 6.52
CA SER A 276 -26.53 -52.22 7.79
C SER A 276 -25.79 -51.61 9.00
N ASP A 277 -26.20 -50.41 9.42
CA ASP A 277 -26.97 -50.25 10.67
C ASP A 277 -27.60 -48.84 10.84
N THR A 278 -28.87 -48.85 11.22
CA THR A 278 -29.83 -47.75 11.51
C THR A 278 -30.14 -47.76 13.03
N PRO A 279 -31.03 -46.95 13.69
CA PRO A 279 -32.15 -46.07 13.23
C PRO A 279 -32.21 -44.69 13.97
N GLN A 280 -33.14 -43.73 13.79
CA GLN A 280 -34.62 -43.80 13.74
C GLN A 280 -35.24 -42.40 13.37
N GLN A 281 -36.31 -42.40 12.58
CA GLN A 281 -37.16 -41.25 12.17
C GLN A 281 -38.32 -41.00 13.17
N PRO A 282 -39.21 -39.98 12.97
CA PRO A 282 -40.36 -40.15 12.06
C PRO A 282 -40.76 -38.91 11.20
N GLN A 283 -40.84 -39.16 9.88
CA GLN A 283 -41.86 -38.86 8.87
C GLN A 283 -42.72 -37.55 8.74
N PRO A 284 -43.22 -37.28 7.50
CA PRO A 284 -43.57 -35.96 6.96
C PRO A 284 -45.08 -35.76 6.65
N ILE A 285 -45.48 -34.55 6.24
CA ILE A 285 -46.78 -34.31 5.58
C ILE A 285 -46.59 -33.51 4.28
N LYS A 286 -47.16 -34.07 3.20
CA LYS A 286 -47.13 -33.65 1.79
C LYS A 286 -48.04 -32.45 1.48
N LYS A 287 -47.69 -31.63 0.47
CA LYS A 287 -48.53 -31.11 -0.66
C LYS A 287 -47.58 -30.68 -1.80
N SER A 288 -47.48 -31.30 -2.98
CA SER A 288 -48.37 -31.57 -4.13
C SER A 288 -48.42 -30.45 -5.22
N LYS A 289 -47.64 -30.70 -6.29
CA LYS A 289 -47.80 -30.47 -7.75
C LYS A 289 -48.44 -29.18 -8.35
N LYS A 290 -47.68 -28.67 -9.34
CA LYS A 290 -47.90 -27.70 -10.46
C LYS A 290 -49.32 -27.56 -11.06
N SER A 291 -49.66 -26.32 -11.46
CA SER A 291 -50.05 -25.96 -12.85
C SER A 291 -49.98 -24.44 -13.12
N LYS A 292 -49.55 -24.09 -14.34
CA LYS A 292 -49.63 -22.75 -14.98
C LYS A 292 -50.97 -22.62 -15.74
N GLN A 293 -51.56 -21.43 -15.77
CA GLN A 293 -51.96 -20.64 -16.98
C GLN A 293 -53.18 -19.71 -16.77
N ASN A 294 -53.00 -18.49 -17.30
CA ASN A 294 -53.96 -17.47 -17.77
C ASN A 294 -54.73 -16.57 -16.80
N LYS A 295 -54.50 -15.25 -16.95
CA LYS A 295 -55.47 -14.16 -17.28
C LYS A 295 -54.67 -12.86 -17.47
N GLN A 296 -54.55 -12.30 -18.69
CA GLN A 296 -55.47 -11.40 -19.43
C GLN A 296 -55.65 -9.99 -18.86
N PHE A 297 -55.36 -9.01 -19.74
CA PHE A 297 -55.67 -7.57 -19.73
C PHE A 297 -57.13 -7.22 -19.34
N ILE A 298 -57.32 -6.05 -18.71
CA ILE A 298 -58.20 -4.91 -19.09
C ILE A 298 -58.40 -3.97 -17.88
N GLN A 299 -58.12 -2.68 -18.13
CA GLN A 299 -58.66 -1.40 -17.61
C GLN A 299 -59.27 -1.31 -16.18
N ASP A 300 -58.87 -0.30 -15.43
CA ASP A 300 -59.66 0.94 -15.35
C ASP A 300 -58.85 2.07 -14.70
N GLU A 301 -58.71 3.14 -15.49
CA GLU A 301 -58.47 4.51 -15.06
C GLU A 301 -59.68 4.97 -14.23
N ASP A 302 -59.45 5.68 -13.12
CA ASP A 302 -60.38 6.68 -12.53
C ASP A 302 -59.90 7.06 -11.12
N PHE A 303 -58.96 8.01 -11.02
CA PHE A 303 -58.82 8.78 -9.77
C PHE A 303 -58.22 10.19 -9.91
N PHE A 304 -57.68 10.57 -11.07
CA PHE A 304 -57.10 11.90 -11.26
C PHE A 304 -57.47 12.60 -12.56
N ASP A 305 -58.64 12.27 -13.14
CA ASP A 305 -59.21 13.04 -14.23
C ASP A 305 -60.46 13.80 -13.74
N GLY A 306 -60.20 14.96 -13.19
CA GLY A 306 -61.25 15.78 -12.60
C GLY A 306 -60.72 17.08 -12.05
N LEU A 307 -59.84 17.79 -12.80
CA LEU A 307 -59.54 19.22 -12.62
C LEU A 307 -58.61 19.73 -13.73
N ASN A 308 -59.02 19.61 -15.00
CA ASN A 308 -58.57 20.53 -16.05
C ASN A 308 -59.66 20.69 -17.12
N GLY A 309 -60.54 21.66 -16.89
CA GLY A 309 -61.55 22.09 -17.84
C GLY A 309 -61.72 23.60 -17.76
N HIS A 310 -61.13 24.29 -18.73
CA HIS A 310 -61.34 25.68 -19.10
C HIS A 310 -61.02 26.78 -18.08
N ILE A 311 -59.88 27.41 -18.34
CA ILE A 311 -59.64 28.85 -18.19
C ILE A 311 -60.87 29.61 -18.73
N ASN A 312 -61.62 30.22 -17.83
CA ASN A 312 -62.36 31.44 -18.09
C ASN A 312 -61.91 32.48 -17.06
N THR A 313 -61.49 33.61 -17.61
CA THR A 313 -60.97 34.79 -16.93
C THR A 313 -62.05 35.42 -16.04
N HIS A 314 -61.61 36.04 -14.94
CA HIS A 314 -62.36 36.76 -13.89
C HIS A 314 -62.76 35.94 -12.66
N THR A 315 -61.92 35.96 -11.62
CA THR A 315 -62.25 36.33 -10.21
C THR A 315 -61.14 35.87 -9.25
N HIS A 316 -59.99 36.56 -9.26
CA HIS A 316 -58.83 36.20 -8.42
C HIS A 316 -58.39 37.37 -7.52
N THR A 317 -59.21 37.79 -6.56
CA THR A 317 -58.80 38.79 -5.54
C THR A 317 -59.33 38.59 -4.12
N HIS A 318 -60.14 37.56 -3.80
CA HIS A 318 -60.77 37.46 -2.47
C HIS A 318 -60.44 36.21 -1.63
N LEU A 319 -59.64 35.25 -2.13
CA LEU A 319 -59.36 33.99 -1.43
C LEU A 319 -57.98 33.91 -0.75
N THR A 320 -57.04 34.82 -1.06
CA THR A 320 -55.67 34.78 -0.51
C THR A 320 -55.52 35.35 0.91
N THR A 321 -56.50 36.12 1.40
CA THR A 321 -56.39 36.77 2.72
C THR A 321 -56.93 35.93 3.89
N ARG A 322 -57.70 34.87 3.63
CA ARG A 322 -58.27 34.01 4.69
C ARG A 322 -57.47 32.76 5.02
N LEU A 323 -56.59 32.29 4.12
CA LEU A 323 -55.75 31.11 4.36
C LEU A 323 -54.43 31.44 5.09
N ALA A 324 -53.94 32.68 4.99
CA ALA A 324 -52.72 33.10 5.69
C ALA A 324 -52.90 33.20 7.22
N ASN A 325 -54.10 33.54 7.71
CA ASN A 325 -54.34 33.71 9.15
C ASN A 325 -54.67 32.41 9.90
N THR A 326 -55.03 31.33 9.22
CA THR A 326 -55.33 30.02 9.84
C THR A 326 -54.11 29.13 9.98
N ILE A 327 -53.07 29.33 9.16
CA ILE A 327 -51.82 28.55 9.21
C ILE A 327 -50.94 29.01 10.40
N ILE A 328 -50.97 30.30 10.75
CA ILE A 328 -50.18 30.87 11.86
C ILE A 328 -50.66 30.39 13.25
N ILE A 329 -51.90 29.90 13.36
CA ILE A 329 -52.49 29.48 14.65
C ILE A 329 -52.22 27.99 14.94
N ILE A 330 -51.95 27.17 13.92
CA ILE A 330 -51.75 25.73 14.08
C ILE A 330 -50.28 25.40 14.40
N ASP A 331 -49.31 26.18 13.91
CA ASP A 331 -47.88 25.95 14.20
C ASP A 331 -47.49 26.29 15.65
N ASN A 332 -48.15 27.26 16.29
CA ASN A 332 -47.86 27.62 17.68
C ASN A 332 -48.37 26.60 18.71
N ALA A 333 -49.18 25.60 18.31
CA ALA A 333 -49.80 24.65 19.24
C ALA A 333 -49.07 23.29 19.33
N MET A 334 -48.17 22.94 18.40
CA MET A 334 -47.54 21.62 18.36
C MET A 334 -46.09 21.54 18.89
N ALA A 335 -45.47 22.66 19.31
CA ALA A 335 -44.01 22.72 19.53
C ALA A 335 -43.52 22.97 20.98
N THR A 336 -44.34 22.77 22.03
CA THR A 336 -43.95 23.09 23.43
C THR A 336 -43.93 21.93 24.40
N ASN A 337 -43.85 20.67 23.91
CA ASN A 337 -43.38 19.57 24.76
C ASN A 337 -41.87 19.38 24.56
N GLN A 338 -41.08 20.31 25.10
CA GLN A 338 -39.67 20.03 25.33
C GLN A 338 -39.58 18.94 26.42
N PRO A 339 -39.01 17.76 26.16
CA PRO A 339 -38.68 16.84 27.24
C PRO A 339 -37.76 17.59 28.21
N GLN A 340 -37.98 17.46 29.52
CA GLN A 340 -37.07 18.04 30.51
C GLN A 340 -35.72 17.33 30.39
N ILE A 341 -34.81 17.92 29.61
CA ILE A 341 -33.43 17.45 29.48
C ILE A 341 -32.72 17.84 30.78
N ASN A 342 -32.18 16.86 31.50
CA ASN A 342 -31.57 16.99 32.84
C ASN A 342 -30.26 17.82 32.89
N ILE A 343 -29.90 18.57 31.85
CA ILE A 343 -28.59 19.22 31.73
C ILE A 343 -28.76 20.73 31.55
N SER A 344 -28.28 21.48 32.54
CA SER A 344 -28.17 22.95 32.51
C SER A 344 -26.75 23.32 32.09
N TYR A 345 -26.62 24.01 30.95
CA TYR A 345 -25.32 24.33 30.36
C TYR A 345 -24.56 25.42 31.12
N ASP A 346 -25.26 26.33 31.81
CA ASP A 346 -24.61 27.38 32.60
C ASP A 346 -23.90 26.80 33.83
N ASP A 347 -24.50 25.77 34.45
CA ASP A 347 -23.88 25.04 35.56
C ASP A 347 -22.66 24.23 35.11
N GLU A 348 -22.68 23.70 33.89
CA GLU A 348 -21.54 23.00 33.31
C GLU A 348 -20.41 23.94 32.90
N GLN A 349 -20.73 25.15 32.44
CA GLN A 349 -19.72 26.18 32.21
C GLN A 349 -18.99 26.54 33.51
N ASN A 350 -19.73 26.74 34.61
CA ASN A 350 -19.12 27.02 35.91
C ASN A 350 -18.23 25.86 36.40
N LYS A 351 -18.62 24.60 36.13
CA LYS A 351 -17.78 23.43 36.44
C LYS A 351 -16.51 23.37 35.60
N ALA A 352 -16.59 23.73 34.32
CA ALA A 352 -15.43 23.81 33.45
C ALA A 352 -14.46 24.91 33.90
N GLU A 353 -14.98 26.07 34.31
CA GLU A 353 -14.19 27.17 34.89
C GLU A 353 -13.48 26.72 36.18
N ASP A 354 -14.21 26.01 37.07
CA ASP A 354 -13.63 25.52 38.32
C ASP A 354 -12.52 24.47 38.09
N PHE A 355 -12.73 23.59 37.11
CA PHE A 355 -11.73 22.60 36.71
C PHE A 355 -10.44 23.26 36.22
N LEU A 356 -10.53 24.22 35.29
CA LEU A 356 -9.37 24.90 34.72
C LEU A 356 -8.60 25.72 35.76
N GLY A 357 -9.30 26.30 36.75
CA GLY A 357 -8.69 27.15 37.77
C GLY A 357 -8.07 26.41 38.96
N LYS A 358 -8.58 25.22 39.33
CA LYS A 358 -8.20 24.53 40.58
C LYS A 358 -7.45 23.21 40.41
N HIS A 359 -7.34 22.66 39.20
CA HIS A 359 -6.71 21.35 38.98
C HIS A 359 -5.19 21.39 39.18
N LYS A 360 -4.68 20.60 40.12
CA LYS A 360 -3.25 20.38 40.35
C LYS A 360 -2.84 19.06 39.72
N ALA A 361 -1.72 19.06 38.98
CA ALA A 361 -1.14 17.82 38.44
C ALA A 361 -0.69 16.88 39.57
N ASN A 362 -0.71 15.58 39.29
CA ASN A 362 -0.16 14.57 40.18
C ASN A 362 1.36 14.78 40.38
N GLU A 363 1.87 14.49 41.58
CA GLU A 363 3.28 14.69 41.98
C GLU A 363 4.31 13.99 41.06
N ARG A 364 3.90 12.98 40.26
CA ARG A 364 4.76 12.28 39.29
C ARG A 364 5.07 13.08 38.02
N GLU A 365 4.17 13.97 37.58
CA GLU A 365 4.40 14.82 36.38
C GLU A 365 5.19 16.09 36.73
N GLN A 366 5.24 16.47 38.02
CA GLN A 366 6.02 17.63 38.48
C GLN A 366 7.53 17.42 38.35
N SER A 367 8.03 16.19 38.50
CA SER A 367 9.46 15.91 38.29
C SER A 367 9.86 16.05 36.81
N ASP A 368 9.01 15.62 35.88
CA ASP A 368 9.27 15.74 34.44
C ASP A 368 9.24 17.19 33.96
N ALA A 369 8.26 17.98 34.43
CA ALA A 369 8.21 19.41 34.12
C ALA A 369 9.39 20.19 34.70
N THR A 370 9.94 19.76 35.84
CA THR A 370 11.11 20.39 36.48
C THR A 370 12.44 19.96 35.83
N LEU A 371 12.52 18.75 35.28
CA LEU A 371 13.72 18.25 34.59
C LEU A 371 13.84 18.75 33.15
N LEU A 372 12.72 18.86 32.41
CA LEU A 372 12.71 19.43 31.06
C LEU A 372 13.09 20.92 31.05
N ALA A 373 12.66 21.69 32.05
CA ALA A 373 13.08 23.08 32.23
C ALA A 373 14.57 23.23 32.59
N GLY A 374 15.24 22.16 33.03
CA GLY A 374 16.66 22.17 33.38
C GLY A 374 17.63 21.82 32.25
N MET A 375 17.14 21.40 31.07
CA MET A 375 17.97 20.92 29.95
C MET A 375 18.07 21.88 28.75
N GLU A 376 17.31 22.98 28.73
CA GLU A 376 17.39 23.96 27.61
C GLU A 376 18.51 25.00 27.74
N ASP A 377 19.27 25.02 28.85
CA ASP A 377 20.35 25.98 29.07
C ASP A 377 21.76 25.38 28.94
N VAL A 378 22.12 24.86 27.75
CA VAL A 378 23.53 24.72 27.35
C VAL A 378 23.71 25.12 25.88
N ASN A 379 23.66 26.44 25.61
CA ASN A 379 24.16 27.02 24.37
C ASN A 379 25.28 28.04 24.64
N MET A 380 26.40 27.84 23.93
CA MET A 380 27.73 28.42 24.15
C MET A 380 27.95 29.80 23.49
N TYR A 381 27.03 30.77 23.64
CA TYR A 381 27.30 32.17 23.31
C TYR A 381 26.58 33.11 24.28
N GLY A 382 27.36 33.92 25.01
CA GLY A 382 26.87 34.76 26.09
C GLY A 382 26.14 36.03 25.67
N SER A 383 25.05 36.32 26.36
CA SER A 383 24.83 37.59 27.06
C SER A 383 23.66 37.43 28.04
N SER A 384 23.99 37.35 29.33
CA SER A 384 23.04 37.20 30.42
C SER A 384 22.49 38.55 30.86
N THR A 385 21.20 38.79 30.62
CA THR A 385 20.37 39.60 31.52
C THR A 385 19.27 38.70 32.05
N ALA A 386 19.49 38.21 33.26
CA ALA A 386 18.55 37.45 34.03
C ALA A 386 17.29 38.27 34.34
N ASN A 387 16.12 37.64 34.22
CA ASN A 387 14.95 37.98 35.03
C ASN A 387 14.49 36.72 35.77
N PRO A 388 14.62 36.68 37.11
CA PRO A 388 14.04 35.64 37.94
C PRO A 388 12.63 36.07 38.36
N GLY A 389 11.59 35.29 38.06
CA GLY A 389 10.26 35.58 38.62
C GLY A 389 9.05 34.93 37.97
N ASN A 390 8.89 33.61 38.10
CA ASN A 390 7.76 33.02 38.82
C ASN A 390 7.98 31.50 38.96
N PRO A 391 7.74 30.88 40.13
CA PRO A 391 7.66 29.42 40.19
C PRO A 391 6.46 28.94 39.35
N PRO A 392 6.49 27.74 38.75
CA PRO A 392 5.29 27.17 38.15
C PRO A 392 4.28 27.01 39.27
N SER A 393 3.21 27.81 39.26
CA SER A 393 2.04 27.49 40.06
C SER A 393 1.66 26.06 39.69
N GLY A 394 1.54 25.14 40.66
CA GLY A 394 1.32 23.70 40.41
C GLY A 394 0.00 23.31 39.73
N LEU A 395 -0.56 24.18 38.88
CA LEU A 395 -1.76 24.07 38.08
C LEU A 395 -1.35 23.89 36.61
N LYS A 396 -1.42 22.65 36.09
CA LYS A 396 -0.99 22.25 34.72
C LYS A 396 -1.63 23.10 33.64
N TYR A 397 -2.96 23.28 33.72
CA TYR A 397 -3.74 24.01 32.71
C TYR A 397 -3.52 25.53 32.76
N MET A 398 -3.21 26.11 33.92
CA MET A 398 -2.87 27.53 34.01
C MET A 398 -1.50 27.82 33.40
N ASP A 399 -0.52 26.94 33.58
CA ASP A 399 0.78 27.08 32.92
C ASP A 399 0.65 26.93 31.39
N GLN A 400 -0.13 25.95 30.92
CA GLN A 400 -0.45 25.82 29.49
C GLN A 400 -1.15 27.07 28.94
N LEU A 401 -2.10 27.65 29.68
CA LEU A 401 -2.76 28.89 29.29
C LEU A 401 -1.80 30.08 29.28
N GLN A 402 -0.84 30.12 30.19
CA GLN A 402 0.23 31.13 30.19
C GLN A 402 1.14 30.96 28.97
N ARG A 403 1.50 29.73 28.58
CA ARG A 403 2.28 29.43 27.37
C ARG A 403 1.52 29.81 26.10
N ILE A 404 0.21 29.59 26.07
CA ILE A 404 -0.67 30.03 24.97
C ILE A 404 -0.72 31.57 24.91
N SER A 405 -0.86 32.24 26.05
CA SER A 405 -0.83 33.71 26.14
C SER A 405 0.52 34.29 25.70
N ASN A 406 1.61 33.60 26.05
CA ASN A 406 2.99 33.90 25.64
C ASN A 406 3.30 33.47 24.19
N ARG A 407 2.33 32.89 23.46
CA ARG A 407 2.45 32.45 22.05
C ARG A 407 3.47 31.34 21.78
N LEU A 408 3.85 30.59 22.81
CA LEU A 408 4.73 29.43 22.66
C LEU A 408 3.96 28.17 22.23
N GLN A 409 2.65 28.14 22.48
CA GLN A 409 1.79 26.98 22.24
C GLN A 409 0.46 27.43 21.63
N GLU A 410 0.01 26.73 20.58
CA GLU A 410 -1.25 27.02 19.88
C GLU A 410 -2.35 25.99 20.15
N GLU A 411 -2.02 24.86 20.77
CA GLU A 411 -2.98 23.80 21.09
C GLU A 411 -3.17 23.65 22.60
N LEU A 412 -4.43 23.52 23.02
CA LEU A 412 -4.80 23.17 24.39
C LEU A 412 -5.41 21.77 24.38
N VAL A 413 -4.64 20.80 24.90
CA VAL A 413 -5.10 19.42 25.04
C VAL A 413 -5.63 19.22 26.46
N ILE A 414 -6.91 18.86 26.56
CA ILE A 414 -7.56 18.56 27.84
C ILE A 414 -7.67 17.05 28.00
N ASP A 415 -7.04 16.53 29.05
CA ASP A 415 -7.05 15.11 29.36
C ASP A 415 -8.33 14.72 30.10
N LEU A 416 -9.14 13.81 29.53
CA LEU A 416 -10.36 13.34 30.22
C LEU A 416 -10.06 12.56 31.51
N GLU A 417 -8.83 12.07 31.69
CA GLU A 417 -8.36 11.46 32.94
C GLU A 417 -8.23 12.50 34.06
N ASP A 418 -7.70 13.68 33.71
CA ASP A 418 -7.64 14.83 34.63
C ASP A 418 -9.06 15.31 34.98
N VAL A 419 -9.95 15.40 34.00
CA VAL A 419 -11.36 15.77 34.24
C VAL A 419 -12.06 14.77 35.16
N ALA A 420 -11.78 13.47 35.01
CA ALA A 420 -12.34 12.43 35.86
C ALA A 420 -11.84 12.52 37.32
N SER A 421 -10.60 12.95 37.54
CA SER A 421 -9.99 13.08 38.86
C SER A 421 -10.54 14.27 39.68
N HIS A 422 -11.20 15.23 39.02
CA HIS A 422 -11.73 16.44 39.66
C HIS A 422 -13.14 16.24 40.26
N GLN A 423 -13.53 17.08 41.23
CA GLN A 423 -14.86 16.98 41.87
C GLN A 423 -16.00 17.19 40.85
N GLY A 424 -16.95 16.25 40.80
CA GLY A 424 -18.02 16.25 39.77
C GLY A 424 -17.60 15.68 38.41
N GLY A 425 -16.35 15.22 38.27
CA GLY A 425 -15.73 14.70 37.07
C GLY A 425 -16.48 13.59 36.31
N PRO A 426 -17.01 12.52 36.94
CA PRO A 426 -17.62 11.42 36.17
C PRO A 426 -18.90 11.85 35.44
N SER A 427 -19.66 12.80 35.98
CA SER A 427 -20.82 13.37 35.30
C SER A 427 -20.38 14.22 34.11
N LEU A 428 -19.36 15.06 34.29
CA LEU A 428 -18.85 15.93 33.24
C LEU A 428 -18.23 15.12 32.09
N VAL A 429 -17.47 14.07 32.39
CA VAL A 429 -16.91 13.15 31.39
C VAL A 429 -18.01 12.45 30.60
N HIS A 430 -19.08 11.99 31.27
CA HIS A 430 -20.22 11.38 30.59
C HIS A 430 -20.90 12.38 29.65
N SER A 431 -21.14 13.61 30.10
CA SER A 431 -21.73 14.65 29.25
C SER A 431 -20.82 15.01 28.06
N ILE A 432 -19.52 15.20 28.30
CA ILE A 432 -18.52 15.47 27.26
C ILE A 432 -18.52 14.35 26.23
N THR A 433 -18.51 13.10 26.67
CA THR A 433 -18.46 11.94 25.78
C THR A 433 -19.72 11.81 24.92
N ASN A 434 -20.88 12.29 25.38
CA ASN A 434 -22.13 12.24 24.62
C ASN A 434 -22.29 13.39 23.60
N ASN A 435 -21.81 14.60 23.91
CA ASN A 435 -21.98 15.77 23.05
C ASN A 435 -20.75 16.68 23.05
N THR A 436 -19.62 16.11 22.64
CA THR A 436 -18.30 16.76 22.62
C THR A 436 -18.26 18.11 21.91
N ARG A 437 -18.88 18.23 20.72
CA ARG A 437 -18.77 19.44 19.91
C ARG A 437 -19.26 20.68 20.64
N ARG A 438 -20.35 20.55 21.40
CA ARG A 438 -20.87 21.66 22.22
C ARG A 438 -19.99 21.95 23.43
N TYR A 439 -19.34 20.95 24.02
CA TYR A 439 -18.37 21.17 25.10
C TYR A 439 -17.10 21.85 24.62
N ILE A 440 -16.66 21.67 23.36
CA ILE A 440 -15.55 22.44 22.80
C ILE A 440 -15.89 23.95 22.84
N ASP A 441 -17.12 24.33 22.49
CA ASP A 441 -17.57 25.72 22.55
C ASP A 441 -17.71 26.25 23.99
N ILE A 442 -18.19 25.43 24.92
CA ILE A 442 -18.32 25.82 26.33
C ILE A 442 -16.94 25.98 26.98
N PHE A 443 -16.05 25.02 26.79
CA PHE A 443 -14.69 25.08 27.34
C PHE A 443 -13.89 26.22 26.73
N SER A 444 -14.03 26.50 25.44
CA SER A 444 -13.38 27.66 24.84
C SER A 444 -13.89 28.99 25.41
N LYS A 445 -15.18 29.13 25.68
CA LYS A 445 -15.71 30.31 26.41
C LYS A 445 -15.18 30.41 27.85
N ALA A 446 -15.05 29.28 28.54
CA ALA A 446 -14.48 29.25 29.88
C ALA A 446 -12.99 29.65 29.87
N VAL A 447 -12.22 29.15 28.90
CA VAL A 447 -10.82 29.52 28.69
C VAL A 447 -10.67 31.01 28.38
N ASP A 448 -11.53 31.58 27.52
CA ASP A 448 -11.45 32.99 27.15
C ASP A 448 -11.65 33.92 28.36
N LYS A 449 -12.53 33.55 29.31
CA LYS A 449 -12.70 34.29 30.58
C LYS A 449 -11.52 34.14 31.54
N LEU A 450 -10.88 32.97 31.54
CA LEU A 450 -9.77 32.64 32.45
C LEU A 450 -8.39 33.01 31.89
N MET A 451 -8.32 33.56 30.68
CA MET A 451 -7.06 33.86 30.00
C MET A 451 -6.27 34.95 30.75
N PRO A 452 -5.06 34.63 31.27
CA PRO A 452 -4.22 35.61 31.95
C PRO A 452 -3.55 36.57 30.96
N GLN A 453 -3.21 37.77 31.44
CA GLN A 453 -2.46 38.75 30.66
C GLN A 453 -1.07 38.19 30.29
N PRO A 454 -0.58 38.49 29.07
CA PRO A 454 0.72 37.99 28.62
C PRO A 454 1.83 38.52 29.53
N THR A 455 2.74 37.63 29.94
CA THR A 455 3.90 37.98 30.78
C THR A 455 5.07 38.53 29.98
N LEU A 456 5.10 38.30 28.67
CA LEU A 456 6.11 38.82 27.75
C LEU A 456 5.58 40.04 27.00
N ASP A 457 6.36 41.11 26.95
CA ASP A 457 6.03 42.31 26.19
C ASP A 457 6.01 42.02 24.69
N ILE A 458 4.88 42.27 24.03
CA ILE A 458 4.69 42.05 22.60
C ILE A 458 5.52 43.08 21.82
N SER A 459 6.55 42.61 21.11
CA SER A 459 7.36 43.46 20.23
C SER A 459 6.61 43.76 18.92
N SER A 460 6.73 44.98 18.40
CA SER A 460 6.12 45.40 17.11
C SER A 460 6.71 44.71 15.86
N LYS A 461 7.62 43.74 16.06
CA LYS A 461 8.25 42.96 14.98
C LYS A 461 7.61 41.58 14.76
N ASP A 462 6.68 41.16 15.62
CA ASP A 462 6.02 39.85 15.49
C ASP A 462 4.71 39.94 14.70
N ASP A 463 4.46 38.89 13.89
CA ASP A 463 3.30 38.53 13.07
C ASP A 463 2.27 39.60 12.67
N VAL A 464 2.02 39.70 11.36
CA VAL A 464 0.98 40.57 10.77
C VAL A 464 -0.41 40.35 11.41
N LEU A 465 -0.76 39.09 11.71
CA LEU A 465 -2.03 38.74 12.35
C LEU A 465 -2.14 39.29 13.79
N ASP A 466 -1.02 39.46 14.50
CA ASP A 466 -1.02 39.99 15.87
C ASP A 466 -1.24 41.49 15.90
N THR A 467 -0.63 42.22 14.97
CA THR A 467 -0.91 43.65 14.82
C THR A 467 -2.38 43.90 14.46
N ILE A 468 -2.96 43.04 13.62
CA ILE A 468 -4.39 43.07 13.26
C ILE A 468 -5.26 42.71 14.47
N ALA A 469 -4.91 41.68 15.23
CA ALA A 469 -5.66 41.27 16.42
C ALA A 469 -5.61 42.35 17.51
N HIS A 470 -4.46 42.99 17.71
CA HIS A 470 -4.32 44.11 18.64
C HIS A 470 -5.14 45.33 18.19
N GLN A 471 -5.08 45.70 16.91
CA GLN A 471 -5.93 46.75 16.34
C GLN A 471 -7.42 46.44 16.48
N ARG A 472 -7.82 45.16 16.29
CA ARG A 472 -9.20 44.72 16.49
C ARG A 472 -9.62 44.78 17.94
N ARG A 473 -8.77 44.36 18.89
CA ARG A 473 -9.05 44.44 20.33
C ARG A 473 -9.22 45.89 20.79
N GLN A 474 -8.41 46.80 20.25
CA GLN A 474 -8.53 48.24 20.51
C GLN A 474 -9.81 48.84 19.90
N LYS A 475 -10.11 48.50 18.64
CA LYS A 475 -11.39 48.87 18.01
C LYS A 475 -12.59 48.27 18.73
N GLN A 476 -12.45 47.09 19.33
CA GLN A 476 -13.51 46.46 20.10
C GLN A 476 -13.78 47.22 21.39
N SER A 477 -12.75 47.63 22.13
CA SER A 477 -12.94 48.49 23.29
C SER A 477 -13.62 49.82 22.91
N GLU A 478 -13.24 50.42 21.78
CA GLU A 478 -13.86 51.66 21.28
C GLU A 478 -15.33 51.43 20.85
N ASN A 479 -15.64 50.29 20.24
CA ASN A 479 -16.99 49.93 19.80
C ASN A 479 -17.91 49.55 20.98
N GLU A 480 -17.37 48.88 22.00
CA GLU A 480 -18.09 48.56 23.25
C GLU A 480 -18.44 49.83 24.03
N GLU A 481 -17.53 50.81 24.08
CA GLU A 481 -17.80 52.15 24.63
C GLU A 481 -18.87 52.91 23.82
N SER A 482 -18.99 52.62 22.51
CA SER A 482 -19.93 53.25 21.58
C SER A 482 -21.28 52.51 21.45
N GLY A 483 -21.44 51.34 22.09
CA GLY A 483 -22.66 50.53 22.01
C GLY A 483 -22.90 49.82 20.66
N MET A 484 -21.87 49.71 19.81
CA MET A 484 -21.91 48.97 18.55
C MET A 484 -21.70 47.46 18.79
N GLN A 485 -22.13 46.61 17.83
CA GLN A 485 -21.85 45.17 17.90
C GLN A 485 -20.33 44.91 17.92
N GLY A 486 -19.84 44.30 19.00
CA GLY A 486 -18.46 43.86 19.13
C GLY A 486 -18.11 42.72 18.17
N PHE A 487 -16.82 42.49 17.95
CA PHE A 487 -16.37 41.38 17.10
C PHE A 487 -16.68 40.03 17.79
N PRO A 488 -17.04 38.98 17.02
CA PRO A 488 -17.21 37.64 17.56
C PRO A 488 -15.93 37.13 18.24
N GLU A 489 -16.05 36.61 19.46
CA GLU A 489 -14.92 36.10 20.26
C GLU A 489 -14.13 35.01 19.52
N GLN A 490 -14.79 34.22 18.67
CA GLN A 490 -14.15 33.14 17.91
C GLN A 490 -13.08 33.62 16.92
N ILE A 491 -13.16 34.87 16.44
CA ILE A 491 -12.16 35.42 15.50
C ILE A 491 -10.84 35.70 16.25
N MET A 492 -10.93 36.06 17.52
CA MET A 492 -9.80 36.44 18.38
C MET A 492 -9.05 35.22 18.96
N ARG A 493 -9.64 34.02 18.93
CA ARG A 493 -9.07 32.80 19.52
C ARG A 493 -7.88 32.28 18.74
N ARG A 494 -6.63 32.48 19.15
CA ARG A 494 -5.49 31.88 18.41
C ARG A 494 -5.24 30.40 18.69
N TYR A 495 -5.88 29.83 19.72
CA TYR A 495 -5.67 28.45 20.10
C TYR A 495 -6.73 27.50 19.52
N ASN A 496 -6.37 26.24 19.35
CA ASN A 496 -7.27 25.12 19.10
C ASN A 496 -7.40 24.28 20.39
N LEU A 497 -8.60 23.80 20.68
CA LEU A 497 -8.87 22.97 21.86
C LEU A 497 -9.16 21.54 21.41
N TYR A 498 -8.48 20.59 22.04
CA TYR A 498 -8.59 19.16 21.76
C TYR A 498 -8.89 18.38 23.03
N PHE A 499 -9.68 17.31 22.92
CA PHE A 499 -9.92 16.38 24.02
C PHE A 499 -9.12 15.09 23.83
N LYS A 500 -8.32 14.73 24.84
CA LYS A 500 -7.65 13.44 24.88
C LYS A 500 -8.53 12.43 25.62
N PRO A 501 -8.85 11.28 25.00
CA PRO A 501 -9.63 10.24 25.65
C PRO A 501 -8.85 9.61 26.82
N ARG A 502 -9.56 8.99 27.75
CA ARG A 502 -8.94 8.24 28.87
C ARG A 502 -8.21 6.99 28.33
N ASN A 503 -7.07 6.63 28.93
CA ASN A 503 -6.30 5.45 28.54
C ASN A 503 -7.10 4.12 28.63
N ALA A 504 -8.12 4.06 29.49
CA ALA A 504 -9.01 2.91 29.65
C ALA A 504 -10.25 2.93 28.73
N ALA A 505 -10.36 3.89 27.79
CA ALA A 505 -11.49 3.95 26.88
C ALA A 505 -11.54 2.72 25.95
N PRO A 506 -12.73 2.15 25.69
CA PRO A 506 -12.85 1.00 24.81
C PRO A 506 -12.47 1.38 23.38
N LEU A 507 -11.49 0.68 22.82
CA LEU A 507 -11.11 0.80 21.42
C LEU A 507 -12.19 0.15 20.56
N LEU A 508 -12.88 0.94 19.75
CA LEU A 508 -13.92 0.48 18.84
C LEU A 508 -13.33 0.24 17.45
N ALA A 509 -13.85 -0.78 16.77
CA ALA A 509 -13.55 -1.04 15.37
C ALA A 509 -14.48 -0.19 14.48
N VAL A 510 -14.03 0.19 13.29
CA VAL A 510 -14.80 1.03 12.35
C VAL A 510 -16.20 0.44 12.10
N ARG A 511 -16.30 -0.89 12.03
CA ARG A 511 -17.57 -1.60 11.79
C ARG A 511 -18.55 -1.53 12.96
N THR A 512 -18.07 -1.36 14.19
CA THR A 512 -18.91 -1.36 15.40
C THR A 512 -19.66 -0.05 15.61
N ILE A 513 -19.27 1.02 14.90
CA ILE A 513 -19.90 2.34 14.97
C ILE A 513 -21.31 2.25 14.39
N ARG A 514 -22.31 2.62 15.19
CA ARG A 514 -23.73 2.63 14.78
C ARG A 514 -24.30 4.04 14.89
N GLY A 515 -25.54 4.22 14.40
CA GLY A 515 -26.26 5.49 14.53
C GLY A 515 -26.43 6.00 15.97
N ALA A 516 -26.30 5.12 16.97
CA ALA A 516 -26.33 5.52 18.38
C ALA A 516 -25.08 6.30 18.84
N ASP A 517 -24.00 6.27 18.05
CA ASP A 517 -22.72 6.90 18.39
C ASP A 517 -22.52 8.26 17.70
N VAL A 518 -23.54 8.75 17.01
CA VAL A 518 -23.56 10.11 16.46
C VAL A 518 -23.44 11.13 17.60
N GLY A 519 -22.48 12.05 17.47
CA GLY A 519 -22.17 13.08 18.46
C GLY A 519 -21.27 12.62 19.62
N LYS A 520 -20.99 11.31 19.74
CA LYS A 520 -20.12 10.79 20.80
C LYS A 520 -18.64 10.90 20.48
N LEU A 521 -17.82 11.00 21.52
CA LEU A 521 -16.37 10.80 21.39
C LEU A 521 -16.07 9.31 21.27
N VAL A 522 -15.57 8.89 20.11
CA VAL A 522 -15.22 7.50 19.83
C VAL A 522 -13.74 7.39 19.52
N THR A 523 -13.09 6.40 20.11
CA THR A 523 -11.71 6.03 19.80
C THR A 523 -11.70 4.84 18.85
N VAL A 524 -11.23 5.08 17.63
CA VAL A 524 -11.16 4.07 16.57
C VAL A 524 -9.72 3.63 16.36
N LYS A 525 -9.49 2.33 16.35
CA LYS A 525 -8.23 1.76 15.87
C LYS A 525 -8.35 1.47 14.38
N ALA A 526 -7.52 2.10 13.57
CA ALA A 526 -7.55 1.91 12.12
C ALA A 526 -6.16 2.09 11.49
N ILE A 527 -6.05 1.64 10.25
CA ILE A 527 -4.87 1.85 9.41
C ILE A 527 -5.18 3.00 8.47
N VAL A 528 -4.26 3.96 8.36
CA VAL A 528 -4.44 5.07 7.44
C VAL A 528 -4.06 4.63 6.04
N THR A 529 -4.97 4.77 5.09
CA THR A 529 -4.71 4.37 3.70
C THR A 529 -4.31 5.56 2.87
N ARG A 530 -5.05 6.67 2.99
CA ARG A 530 -4.83 7.88 2.20
C ARG A 530 -4.85 9.11 3.07
N VAL A 531 -3.95 10.04 2.77
CA VAL A 531 -3.84 11.33 3.44
C VAL A 531 -3.81 12.40 2.35
N SER A 532 -4.75 13.34 2.38
CA SER A 532 -4.73 14.48 1.47
C SER A 532 -3.65 15.48 1.85
N GLU A 533 -3.27 16.36 0.94
CA GLU A 533 -2.50 17.55 1.30
C GLU A 533 -3.30 18.51 2.21
N VAL A 534 -2.60 19.39 2.91
CA VAL A 534 -3.20 20.36 3.82
C VAL A 534 -3.79 21.52 3.03
N LYS A 535 -5.09 21.76 3.22
CA LYS A 535 -5.86 22.80 2.54
C LYS A 535 -6.27 23.87 3.57
N PRO A 536 -6.28 25.16 3.21
CA PRO A 536 -6.83 26.20 4.08
C PRO A 536 -8.37 26.17 4.02
N CYS A 537 -9.03 25.82 5.12
CA CYS A 537 -10.48 25.91 5.28
C CYS A 537 -10.84 27.27 5.90
N LEU A 538 -11.77 27.99 5.26
CA LEU A 538 -12.24 29.29 5.72
C LEU A 538 -13.28 29.10 6.84
N LYS A 539 -12.99 29.60 8.05
CA LYS A 539 -13.93 29.53 9.19
C LYS A 539 -14.80 30.79 9.28
N PHE A 540 -14.14 31.94 9.15
CA PHE A 540 -14.79 33.25 9.18
C PHE A 540 -14.42 34.01 7.92
N ASN A 541 -15.45 34.43 7.20
CA ASN A 541 -15.28 35.33 6.08
C ASN A 541 -15.49 36.78 6.54
N ALA A 542 -14.60 37.67 6.14
CA ALA A 542 -14.68 39.08 6.44
C ALA A 542 -14.92 39.87 5.15
N TYR A 543 -15.97 40.68 5.16
CA TYR A 543 -16.36 41.56 4.06
C TYR A 543 -16.16 43.02 4.45
N THR A 544 -15.67 43.83 3.53
CA THR A 544 -15.59 45.28 3.70
C THR A 544 -16.49 45.98 2.70
N CYS A 545 -17.29 46.92 3.19
CA CYS A 545 -18.11 47.75 2.32
C CYS A 545 -17.32 48.95 1.78
N ASP A 546 -17.41 49.22 0.48
CA ASP A 546 -16.69 50.36 -0.13
C ASP A 546 -17.24 51.72 0.30
N ALA A 547 -18.53 51.78 0.70
CA ALA A 547 -19.21 53.02 1.03
C ALA A 547 -19.11 53.39 2.52
N CYS A 548 -19.29 52.42 3.43
CA CYS A 548 -19.28 52.68 4.88
C CYS A 548 -18.01 52.19 5.59
N GLY A 549 -17.12 51.46 4.91
CA GLY A 549 -15.88 50.95 5.50
C GLY A 549 -16.06 49.94 6.63
N HIS A 550 -17.29 49.50 6.92
CA HIS A 550 -17.56 48.53 7.98
C HIS A 550 -17.15 47.12 7.56
N GLU A 551 -16.55 46.41 8.51
CA GLU A 551 -16.20 44.99 8.40
C GLU A 551 -17.39 44.13 8.86
N ILE A 552 -17.93 43.28 7.98
CA ILE A 552 -19.00 42.32 8.28
C ILE A 552 -18.39 40.92 8.31
N PHE A 553 -18.71 40.14 9.35
CA PHE A 553 -18.22 38.78 9.50
C PHE A 553 -19.33 37.76 9.27
N GLN A 554 -19.06 36.77 8.43
CA GLN A 554 -19.93 35.63 8.20
C GLN A 554 -19.23 34.36 8.70
N GLU A 555 -19.89 33.62 9.59
CA GLU A 555 -19.43 32.28 9.99
C GLU A 555 -19.81 31.27 8.91
N ILE A 556 -18.85 30.42 8.53
CA ILE A 556 -19.07 29.37 7.54
C ILE A 556 -19.10 28.03 8.27
N THR A 557 -20.28 27.43 8.32
CA THR A 557 -20.48 26.09 8.89
C THR A 557 -20.51 25.00 7.82
N SER A 558 -20.90 25.34 6.59
CA SER A 558 -21.05 24.41 5.47
C SER A 558 -19.96 24.58 4.42
N ARG A 559 -19.63 23.49 3.72
CA ARG A 559 -18.60 23.46 2.65
C ARG A 559 -18.98 24.35 1.45
N GLN A 560 -20.27 24.56 1.22
CA GLN A 560 -20.80 25.52 0.26
C GLN A 560 -21.46 26.64 1.03
N PHE A 561 -21.15 27.89 0.67
CA PHE A 561 -21.81 29.07 1.21
C PHE A 561 -21.93 30.12 0.11
N THR A 562 -22.95 30.96 0.22
CA THR A 562 -23.12 32.12 -0.66
C THR A 562 -22.54 33.36 0.01
N PRO A 563 -21.72 34.15 -0.72
CA PRO A 563 -21.19 35.38 -0.17
C PRO A 563 -22.28 36.45 -0.05
N ILE A 564 -22.18 37.27 1.00
CA ILE A 564 -23.08 38.40 1.18
C ILE A 564 -22.62 39.55 0.29
N THR A 565 -23.48 40.01 -0.63
CA THR A 565 -23.18 41.11 -1.55
C THR A 565 -23.65 42.48 -1.04
N ASP A 566 -24.74 42.48 -0.27
CA ASP A 566 -25.43 43.69 0.16
C ASP A 566 -25.06 44.03 1.62
N CYS A 567 -24.67 45.28 1.86
CA CYS A 567 -24.30 45.74 3.19
C CYS A 567 -25.51 45.84 4.14
N VAL A 568 -25.45 45.15 5.28
CA VAL A 568 -26.48 45.15 6.35
C VAL A 568 -26.19 46.21 7.43
N SER A 569 -25.19 47.07 7.24
CA SER A 569 -24.80 48.05 8.26
C SER A 569 -25.88 49.12 8.49
N SER A 570 -26.03 49.56 9.74
CA SER A 570 -26.94 50.63 10.14
C SER A 570 -26.69 51.91 9.34
N ASP A 571 -25.42 52.22 9.06
CA ASP A 571 -25.02 53.44 8.36
C ASP A 571 -25.42 53.43 6.89
N CYS A 572 -25.28 52.29 6.20
CA CYS A 572 -25.77 52.15 4.82
C CYS A 572 -27.30 52.08 4.75
N GLN A 573 -27.95 51.51 5.76
CA GLN A 573 -29.40 51.43 5.83
C GLN A 573 -30.04 52.80 6.07
N ILE A 574 -29.43 53.64 6.92
CA ILE A 574 -29.87 55.02 7.18
C ILE A 574 -29.62 55.91 5.96
N ASN A 575 -28.48 55.75 5.28
CA ASN A 575 -28.12 56.58 4.13
C ASN A 575 -28.77 56.14 2.80
N GLN A 576 -29.50 55.01 2.77
CA GLN A 576 -30.10 54.41 1.55
C GLN A 576 -29.11 54.17 0.39
N THR A 577 -27.81 54.19 0.66
CA THR A 577 -26.76 53.88 -0.30
C THR A 577 -26.35 52.43 -0.15
N LYS A 578 -26.63 51.60 -1.16
CA LYS A 578 -26.17 50.22 -1.21
C LYS A 578 -24.71 50.17 -1.67
N GLY A 579 -23.80 50.02 -0.72
CA GLY A 579 -22.40 49.74 -1.03
C GLY A 579 -22.18 48.24 -1.28
N SER A 580 -21.36 47.91 -2.28
CA SER A 580 -20.88 46.55 -2.52
C SER A 580 -19.97 46.08 -1.39
N LEU A 581 -20.12 44.81 -1.02
CA LEU A 581 -19.24 44.12 -0.10
C LEU A 581 -18.16 43.35 -0.87
N HIS A 582 -16.90 43.62 -0.56
CA HIS A 582 -15.75 42.89 -1.09
C HIS A 582 -15.12 42.03 0.01
N GLN A 583 -14.80 40.78 -0.33
CA GLN A 583 -14.11 39.87 0.59
C GLN A 583 -12.64 40.29 0.76
N GLN A 584 -12.19 40.37 2.01
CA GLN A 584 -10.79 40.65 2.34
C GLN A 584 -10.09 39.43 2.94
N THR A 585 -9.23 38.79 2.16
CA THR A 585 -8.48 37.59 2.59
C THR A 585 -7.62 37.80 3.84
N ARG A 586 -7.08 39.02 4.05
CA ARG A 586 -6.28 39.34 5.25
C ARG A 586 -7.11 39.42 6.52
N ALA A 587 -8.39 39.77 6.40
CA ALA A 587 -9.30 39.90 7.53
C ALA A 587 -9.99 38.57 7.86
N CYS A 588 -10.03 37.64 6.90
CA CYS A 588 -10.52 36.27 7.04
C CYS A 588 -9.66 35.43 7.98
N ARG A 589 -10.28 34.41 8.57
CA ARG A 589 -9.58 33.39 9.34
C ARG A 589 -9.63 32.05 8.62
N PHE A 590 -8.45 31.51 8.34
CA PHE A 590 -8.26 30.17 7.80
C PHE A 590 -7.80 29.21 8.89
N MET A 591 -8.21 27.95 8.77
CA MET A 591 -7.69 26.83 9.55
C MET A 591 -7.12 25.79 8.59
N ALA A 592 -6.03 25.14 8.98
CA ALA A 592 -5.56 23.97 8.24
C ALA A 592 -6.62 22.87 8.30
N PHE A 593 -6.92 22.28 7.15
CA PHE A 593 -7.84 21.17 6.97
C PHE A 593 -7.15 20.07 6.18
N GLN A 594 -7.32 18.84 6.62
CA GLN A 594 -6.78 17.67 5.95
C GLN A 594 -7.80 16.53 6.03
N GLU A 595 -7.99 15.84 4.92
CA GLU A 595 -8.86 14.67 4.83
C GLU A 595 -8.00 13.41 4.86
N VAL A 596 -8.32 12.50 5.78
CA VAL A 596 -7.61 11.25 5.97
C VAL A 596 -8.61 10.11 5.82
N LYS A 597 -8.32 9.14 4.95
CA LYS A 597 -9.10 7.91 4.84
C LYS A 597 -8.44 6.83 5.67
N VAL A 598 -9.24 6.18 6.49
CA VAL A 598 -8.80 5.06 7.32
C VAL A 598 -9.57 3.80 6.97
N GLN A 599 -8.92 2.66 7.19
CA GLN A 599 -9.44 1.34 6.93
C GLN A 599 -9.38 0.50 8.21
N GLU A 600 -10.37 -0.37 8.37
CA GLU A 600 -10.39 -1.36 9.45
C GLU A 600 -9.18 -2.30 9.38
N MET A 601 -8.68 -2.72 10.56
CA MET A 601 -7.57 -3.66 10.63
C MET A 601 -8.05 -5.07 10.23
N ALA A 602 -7.27 -5.78 9.41
CA ALA A 602 -7.65 -7.10 8.88
C ALA A 602 -8.03 -8.13 9.97
N GLU A 603 -7.39 -8.09 11.14
CA GLU A 603 -7.68 -8.99 12.29
C GLU A 603 -9.11 -8.81 12.85
N GLN A 604 -9.72 -7.64 12.66
CA GLN A 604 -11.06 -7.32 13.17
C GLN A 604 -12.16 -7.67 12.16
N VAL A 605 -11.79 -8.02 10.93
CA VAL A 605 -12.73 -8.28 9.85
C VAL A 605 -13.26 -9.72 9.98
N PRO A 606 -14.59 -9.91 10.09
CA PRO A 606 -15.18 -11.25 10.08
C PRO A 606 -14.95 -11.93 8.72
N VAL A 607 -14.74 -13.25 8.74
CA VAL A 607 -14.52 -14.07 7.54
C VAL A 607 -15.67 -13.85 6.54
N GLY A 608 -15.32 -13.56 5.28
CA GLY A 608 -16.27 -13.36 4.19
C GLY A 608 -16.69 -11.90 3.94
N HIS A 609 -16.18 -10.91 4.68
CA HIS A 609 -16.46 -9.50 4.43
C HIS A 609 -15.23 -8.70 4.03
N ILE A 610 -15.44 -7.67 3.18
CA ILE A 610 -14.42 -6.67 2.88
C ILE A 610 -14.23 -5.66 4.03
N PRO A 611 -13.01 -5.16 4.26
CA PRO A 611 -12.73 -4.10 5.22
C PRO A 611 -13.42 -2.79 4.83
N ARG A 612 -14.10 -2.15 5.78
CA ARG A 612 -14.76 -0.85 5.55
C ARG A 612 -13.78 0.29 5.70
N THR A 613 -14.02 1.36 4.94
CA THR A 613 -13.28 2.62 5.03
C THR A 613 -14.13 3.71 5.67
N MET A 614 -13.48 4.68 6.31
CA MET A 614 -14.11 5.85 6.92
C MET A 614 -13.27 7.08 6.64
N THR A 615 -13.93 8.23 6.42
CA THR A 615 -13.28 9.52 6.24
C THR A 615 -13.13 10.23 7.58
N ILE A 616 -11.95 10.81 7.80
CA ILE A 616 -11.59 11.55 9.00
C ILE A 616 -11.16 12.95 8.58
N HIS A 617 -11.73 13.94 9.25
CA HIS A 617 -11.35 15.33 9.08
C HIS A 617 -10.42 15.76 10.21
N MET A 618 -9.23 16.18 9.84
CA MET A 618 -8.22 16.72 10.74
C MET A 618 -8.21 18.24 10.60
N TYR A 619 -8.39 18.95 11.72
CA TYR A 619 -8.37 20.42 11.76
C TYR A 619 -7.19 20.94 12.58
N GLY A 620 -6.65 22.09 12.16
CA GLY A 620 -5.64 22.81 12.91
C GLY A 620 -4.29 22.10 12.94
N ASN A 621 -3.72 21.96 14.13
CA ASN A 621 -2.33 21.52 14.33
C ASN A 621 -2.19 19.99 14.24
N LEU A 622 -3.31 19.27 14.27
CA LEU A 622 -3.35 17.83 14.00
C LEU A 622 -3.05 17.48 12.53
N ALA A 623 -3.06 18.46 11.63
CA ALA A 623 -2.68 18.25 10.24
C ALA A 623 -1.21 17.80 10.12
N ARG A 624 -0.92 16.87 9.21
CA ARG A 624 0.39 16.24 8.95
C ARG A 624 0.95 15.37 10.08
N THR A 625 0.18 15.10 11.13
CA THR A 625 0.61 14.16 12.16
C THR A 625 0.66 12.73 11.63
N VAL A 626 -0.26 12.36 10.74
CA VAL A 626 -0.46 10.98 10.27
C VAL A 626 0.13 10.75 8.89
N ASN A 627 0.80 9.61 8.69
CA ASN A 627 1.23 9.15 7.36
C ASN A 627 0.40 7.95 6.88
N PRO A 628 0.33 7.73 5.55
CA PRO A 628 -0.26 6.50 5.00
C PRO A 628 0.52 5.27 5.47
N GLY A 629 -0.20 4.20 5.80
CA GLY A 629 0.31 2.94 6.33
C GLY A 629 0.39 2.87 7.86
N ASP A 630 0.21 4.00 8.55
CA ASP A 630 0.33 4.03 10.01
C ASP A 630 -0.89 3.41 10.68
N VAL A 631 -0.61 2.55 11.67
CA VAL A 631 -1.63 2.04 12.59
C VAL A 631 -1.78 3.06 13.72
N CYS A 632 -2.92 3.72 13.77
CA CYS A 632 -3.18 4.76 14.75
C CYS A 632 -4.51 4.54 15.49
N HIS A 633 -4.58 5.10 16.69
CA HIS A 633 -5.80 5.29 17.45
C HIS A 633 -6.23 6.73 17.26
N ILE A 634 -7.34 6.91 16.55
CA ILE A 634 -7.90 8.24 16.31
C ILE A 634 -9.12 8.38 17.19
N ALA A 635 -9.04 9.32 18.12
CA ALA A 635 -10.17 9.77 18.91
C ALA A 635 -10.85 10.90 18.15
N GLY A 636 -12.14 10.77 17.92
CA GLY A 636 -12.89 11.79 17.21
C GLY A 636 -14.38 11.72 17.47
N ILE A 637 -15.07 12.73 16.95
CA ILE A 637 -16.50 12.92 17.07
C ILE A 637 -17.14 12.40 15.80
N PHE A 638 -18.06 11.45 15.92
CA PHE A 638 -18.75 10.90 14.74
C PHE A 638 -19.92 11.81 14.35
N LEU A 639 -19.86 12.40 13.15
CA LEU A 639 -20.84 13.37 12.68
C LEU A 639 -21.33 13.04 11.26
N PRO A 640 -22.64 13.18 10.99
CA PRO A 640 -23.15 13.12 9.62
C PRO A 640 -22.96 14.47 8.92
N GLN A 641 -22.72 14.42 7.61
CA GLN A 641 -22.70 15.57 6.73
C GLN A 641 -23.92 15.53 5.80
N PRO A 642 -24.81 16.53 5.84
CA PRO A 642 -25.93 16.60 4.91
C PRO A 642 -25.43 16.97 3.50
N TYR A 643 -26.02 16.33 2.49
CA TYR A 643 -25.83 16.71 1.10
C TYR A 643 -26.65 17.96 0.75
N THR A 644 -26.10 18.83 -0.08
CA THR A 644 -26.77 20.02 -0.63
C THR A 644 -26.94 19.89 -2.15
N GLY A 645 -27.93 20.57 -2.73
CA GLY A 645 -28.15 20.64 -4.18
C GLY A 645 -28.81 19.40 -4.81
N PHE A 646 -28.56 19.15 -6.11
CA PHE A 646 -29.14 18.03 -6.88
C PHE A 646 -28.83 16.65 -6.29
N ARG A 647 -27.70 16.51 -5.60
CA ARG A 647 -27.35 15.29 -4.85
C ARG A 647 -28.30 15.01 -3.68
N ALA A 648 -28.89 16.02 -3.05
CA ALA A 648 -29.84 15.84 -1.94
C ALA A 648 -31.17 15.24 -2.39
N ILE A 649 -31.64 15.62 -3.58
CA ILE A 649 -32.90 15.09 -4.15
C ILE A 649 -32.74 13.58 -4.46
N ARG A 650 -31.56 13.20 -4.94
CA ARG A 650 -31.22 11.83 -5.32
C ARG A 650 -30.87 10.93 -4.13
N ALA A 651 -30.19 11.47 -3.12
CA ALA A 651 -29.77 10.74 -1.93
C ALA A 651 -30.88 10.63 -0.87
N GLY A 652 -31.93 11.44 -0.94
CA GLY A 652 -33.01 11.46 0.05
C GLY A 652 -32.49 11.82 1.44
N LEU A 653 -32.66 10.93 2.42
CA LEU A 653 -32.17 11.07 3.81
C LEU A 653 -30.81 10.43 4.07
N LEU A 654 -30.17 9.84 3.06
CA LEU A 654 -28.84 9.25 3.21
C LEU A 654 -27.81 10.37 3.40
N GLN A 655 -27.09 10.31 4.52
CA GLN A 655 -26.05 11.27 4.88
C GLN A 655 -24.72 10.52 4.95
N ASP A 656 -23.69 11.09 4.31
CA ASP A 656 -22.33 10.60 4.49
C ASP A 656 -21.86 10.93 5.90
N THR A 657 -21.15 9.99 6.52
CA THR A 657 -20.63 10.17 7.87
C THR A 657 -19.13 10.37 7.83
N TYR A 658 -18.62 11.28 8.66
CA TYR A 658 -17.19 11.47 8.86
C TYR A 658 -16.86 11.54 10.35
N LEU A 659 -15.59 11.32 10.67
CA LEU A 659 -15.08 11.49 12.03
C LEU A 659 -14.28 12.81 12.12
N GLU A 660 -14.68 13.71 13.00
CA GLU A 660 -13.89 14.91 13.33
C GLU A 660 -12.84 14.54 14.38
N ALA A 661 -11.56 14.49 13.99
CA ALA A 661 -10.51 14.06 14.89
C ALA A 661 -10.20 15.10 15.98
N GLN A 662 -10.08 14.61 17.21
CA GLN A 662 -9.71 15.39 18.40
C GLN A 662 -8.31 15.02 18.90
N TYR A 663 -7.93 13.74 18.81
CA TYR A 663 -6.62 13.29 19.25
C TYR A 663 -6.16 12.10 18.42
N VAL A 664 -4.88 12.06 18.09
CA VAL A 664 -4.26 10.95 17.35
C VAL A 664 -3.13 10.38 18.18
N HIS A 665 -3.21 9.08 18.43
CA HIS A 665 -2.14 8.32 19.06
C HIS A 665 -1.61 7.25 18.10
N GLN A 666 -0.36 7.39 17.70
CA GLN A 666 0.29 6.44 16.79
C GLN A 666 0.87 5.27 17.58
N LEU A 667 0.52 4.04 17.20
CA LEU A 667 1.05 2.83 17.86
C LEU A 667 2.47 2.49 17.38
N LYS A 668 2.79 2.85 16.15
CA LYS A 668 4.08 2.62 15.51
C LYS A 668 4.81 3.95 15.36
N LYS A 669 5.37 4.47 16.45
CA LYS A 669 6.26 5.63 16.37
C LYS A 669 7.53 5.25 15.61
N GLN A 670 8.13 6.22 14.93
CA GLN A 670 9.48 6.04 14.38
C GLN A 670 10.46 5.76 15.53
N TYR A 671 11.57 5.07 15.23
CA TYR A 671 12.60 4.76 16.22
C TYR A 671 13.13 6.02 16.94
N ASP A 672 13.08 7.18 16.28
CA ASP A 672 13.55 8.46 16.79
C ASP A 672 12.54 9.17 17.72
N GLU A 673 11.25 8.76 17.71
CA GLU A 673 10.15 9.37 18.48
C GLU A 673 9.64 8.45 19.61
N MET A 674 10.30 7.32 19.83
CA MET A 674 9.89 6.36 20.85
C MET A 674 10.25 6.90 22.24
N GLU A 675 9.24 7.39 22.96
CA GLU A 675 9.39 7.90 24.33
C GLU A 675 9.86 6.78 25.26
N LEU A 676 10.99 7.00 25.93
CA LEU A 676 11.44 6.12 27.00
C LEU A 676 10.58 6.40 28.22
N THR A 677 9.74 5.44 28.59
CA THR A 677 9.22 5.44 29.95
C THR A 677 10.34 5.02 30.90
N PRO A 678 10.39 5.59 32.12
CA PRO A 678 11.43 5.26 33.09
C PRO A 678 11.44 3.76 33.46
N GLU A 679 10.28 3.09 33.40
CA GLU A 679 10.17 1.64 33.62
C GLU A 679 10.84 0.80 32.51
N ILE A 680 10.82 1.27 31.26
CA ILE A 680 11.46 0.60 30.14
C ILE A 680 12.97 0.83 30.20
N GLU A 681 13.40 2.02 30.61
CA GLU A 681 14.81 2.36 30.76
C GLU A 681 15.50 1.48 31.82
N GLU A 682 14.87 1.27 32.99
CA GLU A 682 15.39 0.36 34.02
C GLU A 682 15.58 -1.07 33.48
N LYS A 683 14.59 -1.60 32.75
CA LYS A 683 14.67 -2.94 32.14
C LYS A 683 15.75 -3.03 31.07
N ILE A 684 15.97 -1.97 30.30
CA ILE A 684 17.05 -1.91 29.31
C ILE A 684 18.42 -1.87 29.99
N ALA A 685 18.53 -1.15 31.10
CA ALA A 685 19.75 -1.09 31.89
C ALA A 685 20.11 -2.47 32.49
N GLU A 686 19.11 -3.22 32.97
CA GLU A 686 19.28 -4.62 33.40
C GLU A 686 19.78 -5.50 32.24
N LEU A 687 19.15 -5.40 31.06
CA LEU A 687 19.56 -6.18 29.89
C LEU A 687 21.00 -5.87 29.44
N THR A 688 21.45 -4.63 29.60
CA THR A 688 22.81 -4.22 29.20
C THR A 688 23.89 -4.80 30.12
N GLN A 689 23.55 -5.17 31.36
CA GLN A 689 24.49 -5.77 32.31
C GLN A 689 24.74 -7.26 32.04
N ASP A 690 23.83 -7.95 31.35
CA ASP A 690 23.95 -9.37 31.05
C ASP A 690 25.04 -9.63 29.98
N PRO A 691 26.10 -10.41 30.29
CA PRO A 691 27.19 -10.69 29.32
C PRO A 691 26.76 -11.60 28.16
N SER A 692 25.61 -12.28 28.24
CA SER A 692 25.05 -13.15 27.19
C SER A 692 23.95 -12.48 26.36
N LEU A 693 23.88 -11.14 26.36
CA LEU A 693 22.83 -10.36 25.70
C LEU A 693 22.64 -10.70 24.21
N TYR A 694 23.73 -10.92 23.47
CA TYR A 694 23.67 -11.24 22.04
C TYR A 694 22.92 -12.55 21.74
N SER A 695 23.22 -13.61 22.50
CA SER A 695 22.51 -14.90 22.38
C SER A 695 21.08 -14.82 22.92
N LYS A 696 20.85 -14.06 24.00
CA LYS A 696 19.52 -13.89 24.59
C LYS A 696 18.56 -13.18 23.63
N LEU A 697 19.02 -12.10 23.00
CA LEU A 697 18.25 -11.37 21.99
C LEU A 697 18.02 -12.23 20.73
N ALA A 698 19.03 -12.98 20.27
CA ALA A 698 18.88 -13.86 19.12
C ALA A 698 17.85 -14.98 19.37
N ASN A 699 17.89 -15.61 20.55
CA ASN A 699 16.96 -16.68 20.92
C ASN A 699 15.54 -16.16 21.19
N SER A 700 15.41 -14.89 21.58
CA SER A 700 14.12 -14.21 21.72
C SER A 700 13.44 -13.92 20.37
N ILE A 701 14.17 -13.95 19.25
CA ILE A 701 13.59 -13.86 17.91
C ILE A 701 12.99 -15.21 17.53
N ALA A 702 11.67 -15.23 17.30
CA ALA A 702 10.90 -16.40 16.89
C ALA A 702 11.20 -17.64 17.77
N PRO A 703 10.84 -17.60 19.07
CA PRO A 703 11.09 -18.72 19.98
C PRO A 703 10.25 -19.96 19.63
N GLU A 704 9.19 -19.81 18.83
CA GLU A 704 8.37 -20.91 18.31
C GLU A 704 9.15 -21.84 17.35
N ILE A 705 10.21 -21.33 16.72
CA ILE A 705 11.02 -22.09 15.77
C ILE A 705 12.26 -22.59 16.50
N TYR A 706 12.43 -23.90 16.54
CA TYR A 706 13.60 -24.56 17.11
C TYR A 706 14.78 -24.51 16.14
N GLY A 707 15.98 -24.20 16.67
CA GLY A 707 17.22 -24.16 15.91
C GLY A 707 17.46 -22.87 15.11
N HIS A 708 18.39 -22.95 14.15
CA HIS A 708 18.84 -21.85 13.30
C HIS A 708 19.33 -20.60 14.03
N ASP A 709 20.07 -20.78 15.13
CA ASP A 709 20.60 -19.67 15.95
C ASP A 709 21.44 -18.68 15.15
N ASP A 710 22.24 -19.17 14.18
CA ASP A 710 23.05 -18.31 13.31
C ASP A 710 22.20 -17.46 12.35
N VAL A 711 21.08 -17.99 11.87
CA VAL A 711 20.13 -17.24 11.04
C VAL A 711 19.46 -16.17 11.90
N LYS A 712 19.00 -16.51 13.11
CA LYS A 712 18.39 -15.56 14.05
C LYS A 712 19.36 -14.42 14.44
N LYS A 713 20.63 -14.74 14.66
CA LYS A 713 21.70 -13.75 14.88
C LYS A 713 21.87 -12.79 13.71
N ALA A 714 21.86 -13.28 12.47
CA ALA A 714 21.94 -12.42 11.29
C ALA A 714 20.69 -11.55 11.12
N LEU A 715 19.51 -12.08 11.43
CA LEU A 715 18.24 -11.33 11.43
C LEU A 715 18.21 -10.24 12.51
N LEU A 716 18.86 -10.47 13.67
CA LEU A 716 19.07 -9.44 14.68
C LEU A 716 19.95 -8.30 14.16
N LEU A 717 21.04 -8.63 13.45
CA LEU A 717 21.92 -7.62 12.84
C LEU A 717 21.19 -6.82 11.75
N LEU A 718 20.29 -7.46 11.01
CA LEU A 718 19.41 -6.80 10.05
C LEU A 718 18.48 -5.78 10.72
N LEU A 719 17.90 -6.10 11.88
CA LEU A 719 17.01 -5.19 12.63
C LEU A 719 17.73 -3.94 13.13
N VAL A 720 19.00 -4.06 13.50
CA VAL A 720 19.82 -2.94 13.99
C VAL A 720 20.39 -2.12 12.83
N GLY A 721 20.80 -2.78 11.75
CA GLY A 721 21.36 -2.14 10.56
C GLY A 721 22.73 -1.48 10.80
N GLY A 722 23.45 -1.22 9.70
CA GLY A 722 24.74 -0.53 9.74
C GLY A 722 24.63 1.00 9.70
N VAL A 723 25.79 1.67 9.72
CA VAL A 723 25.86 3.14 9.71
C VAL A 723 25.92 3.63 8.26
N THR A 724 25.00 4.54 7.90
CA THR A 724 25.08 5.26 6.62
C THR A 724 26.15 6.35 6.71
N LYS A 725 27.06 6.39 5.72
CA LYS A 725 28.12 7.41 5.67
C LYS A 725 27.87 8.33 4.47
N GLY A 726 27.79 9.62 4.73
CA GLY A 726 27.93 10.65 3.70
C GLY A 726 29.39 11.04 3.58
N MET A 727 30.00 10.79 2.43
CA MET A 727 31.32 11.33 2.14
C MET A 727 31.17 12.83 1.82
N GLY A 728 32.16 13.66 2.16
CA GLY A 728 32.12 15.10 1.88
C GLY A 728 32.00 15.46 0.38
N ASP A 729 32.13 14.47 -0.50
CA ASP A 729 32.01 14.56 -1.96
C ASP A 729 30.59 14.22 -2.48
N GLY A 730 29.58 14.19 -1.61
CA GLY A 730 28.17 13.96 -1.99
C GLY A 730 27.79 12.51 -2.29
N MET A 731 28.76 11.59 -2.43
CA MET A 731 28.50 10.15 -2.47
C MET A 731 28.04 9.65 -1.10
N LYS A 732 26.86 9.00 -1.06
CA LYS A 732 26.32 8.32 0.12
C LYS A 732 26.57 6.83 0.02
N ILE A 733 27.20 6.25 1.04
CA ILE A 733 27.41 4.81 1.14
C ILE A 733 26.27 4.21 1.97
N ARG A 734 25.57 3.22 1.39
CA ARG A 734 24.51 2.49 2.07
C ARG A 734 25.03 1.79 3.33
N GLY A 735 24.31 1.94 4.44
CA GLY A 735 24.56 1.27 5.71
C GLY A 735 23.66 0.06 5.96
N ASP A 736 22.58 -0.06 5.20
CA ASP A 736 21.58 -1.11 5.36
C ASP A 736 22.11 -2.47 4.89
N ILE A 737 21.70 -3.52 5.62
CA ILE A 737 22.12 -4.90 5.38
C ILE A 737 21.00 -5.60 4.61
N ASN A 738 21.36 -6.38 3.60
CA ASN A 738 20.40 -7.19 2.85
C ASN A 738 20.70 -8.67 3.05
N VAL A 739 19.69 -9.44 3.43
CA VAL A 739 19.81 -10.88 3.72
C VAL A 739 18.85 -11.66 2.83
N CYS A 740 19.31 -12.77 2.27
CA CYS A 740 18.46 -13.71 1.54
C CYS A 740 18.49 -15.09 2.21
N LEU A 741 17.31 -15.66 2.42
CA LEU A 741 17.06 -17.00 2.94
C LEU A 741 16.67 -17.94 1.78
N MET A 742 17.52 -18.91 1.49
CA MET A 742 17.36 -19.91 0.44
C MET A 742 17.20 -21.29 1.08
N GLY A 743 16.57 -22.24 0.40
CA GLY A 743 16.35 -23.58 0.99
C GLY A 743 15.06 -24.26 0.60
N ASP A 744 14.84 -25.45 1.15
CA ASP A 744 13.67 -26.28 0.83
C ASP A 744 12.39 -25.73 1.50
N PRO A 745 11.19 -26.06 0.97
CA PRO A 745 9.94 -25.81 1.67
C PRO A 745 9.88 -26.67 2.94
N GLY A 746 9.44 -26.09 4.05
CA GLY A 746 9.35 -26.78 5.35
C GLY A 746 10.25 -26.21 6.45
N VAL A 747 11.30 -25.46 6.10
CA VAL A 747 12.24 -24.84 7.06
C VAL A 747 11.72 -23.54 7.72
N ALA A 748 10.40 -23.35 7.79
CA ALA A 748 9.72 -22.22 8.44
C ALA A 748 10.18 -20.79 8.01
N LYS A 749 10.76 -20.61 6.81
CA LYS A 749 11.22 -19.30 6.29
C LYS A 749 10.18 -18.20 6.36
N SER A 750 9.00 -18.43 5.80
CA SER A 750 7.94 -17.43 5.75
C SER A 750 7.49 -17.01 7.15
N GLN A 751 7.60 -17.91 8.14
CA GLN A 751 7.31 -17.60 9.54
C GLN A 751 8.37 -16.67 10.14
N LEU A 752 9.65 -16.87 9.83
CA LEU A 752 10.73 -15.93 10.21
C LEU A 752 10.48 -14.53 9.62
N LEU A 753 10.12 -14.46 8.33
CA LEU A 753 9.84 -13.18 7.65
C LEU A 753 8.65 -12.44 8.28
N LYS A 754 7.55 -13.16 8.57
CA LYS A 754 6.36 -12.62 9.24
C LYS A 754 6.65 -12.17 10.67
N TYR A 755 7.50 -12.89 11.39
CA TYR A 755 7.87 -12.51 12.75
C TYR A 755 8.72 -11.23 12.77
N ILE A 756 9.65 -11.08 11.83
CA ILE A 756 10.47 -9.86 11.69
C ILE A 756 9.62 -8.66 11.27
N SER A 757 8.70 -8.83 10.33
CA SER A 757 7.80 -7.73 9.93
C SER A 757 6.90 -7.28 11.09
N LYS A 758 6.57 -8.20 12.02
CA LYS A 758 5.88 -7.88 13.27
C LYS A 758 6.77 -7.15 14.27
N ILE A 759 8.05 -7.52 14.44
CA ILE A 759 8.96 -6.81 15.35
C ILE A 759 9.31 -5.42 14.83
N ALA A 760 9.63 -5.30 13.53
CA ALA A 760 10.02 -4.02 12.95
C ALA A 760 8.83 -3.03 12.95
N PRO A 761 9.00 -1.78 13.45
CA PRO A 761 7.92 -0.80 13.46
C PRO A 761 7.46 -0.44 12.04
N ARG A 762 8.38 -0.44 11.07
CA ARG A 762 8.13 -0.25 9.63
C ARG A 762 8.45 -1.51 8.82
N GLY A 763 7.99 -2.66 9.30
CA GLY A 763 8.06 -3.93 8.56
C GLY A 763 6.89 -4.07 7.59
N VAL A 764 7.17 -4.18 6.29
CA VAL A 764 6.16 -4.51 5.26
C VAL A 764 6.44 -5.91 4.75
N TYR A 765 5.40 -6.75 4.66
CA TYR A 765 5.48 -8.10 4.12
C TYR A 765 4.77 -8.16 2.77
N THR A 766 5.48 -8.64 1.75
CA THR A 766 4.97 -8.86 0.40
C THR A 766 5.38 -10.24 -0.11
N THR A 767 4.61 -10.77 -1.06
CA THR A 767 4.98 -11.96 -1.86
C THR A 767 5.38 -11.49 -3.25
N GLY A 768 6.35 -12.16 -3.87
CA GLY A 768 6.84 -11.87 -5.20
C GLY A 768 5.78 -12.01 -6.31
N ARG A 769 4.72 -12.80 -6.10
CA ARG A 769 3.57 -12.86 -7.05
C ARG A 769 2.47 -11.86 -6.71
N GLY A 770 2.20 -11.63 -5.43
CA GLY A 770 1.10 -10.78 -4.98
C GLY A 770 1.42 -9.28 -4.97
N SER A 771 2.60 -8.88 -5.45
CA SER A 771 3.01 -7.48 -5.53
C SER A 771 3.68 -7.24 -6.87
N SER A 772 2.91 -6.77 -7.85
CA SER A 772 3.44 -6.34 -9.15
C SER A 772 4.30 -5.08 -8.98
N GLY A 773 5.06 -4.71 -10.02
CA GLY A 773 5.95 -3.55 -10.00
C GLY A 773 5.31 -2.24 -9.57
N VAL A 774 4.02 -2.06 -9.83
CA VAL A 774 3.23 -0.91 -9.33
C VAL A 774 3.04 -0.97 -7.82
N GLY A 775 2.72 -2.15 -7.29
CA GLY A 775 2.57 -2.40 -5.85
C GLY A 775 3.90 -2.36 -5.08
N LEU A 776 5.03 -2.67 -5.71
CA LEU A 776 6.37 -2.54 -5.11
C LEU A 776 6.90 -1.10 -5.15
N THR A 777 6.71 -0.38 -6.28
CA THR A 777 7.29 0.96 -6.51
C THR A 777 6.37 2.10 -6.05
N ALA A 778 5.63 2.73 -6.95
CA ALA A 778 4.53 3.63 -6.64
C ALA A 778 3.54 3.65 -7.81
N ALA A 779 2.27 3.89 -7.48
CA ALA A 779 1.18 4.07 -8.42
C ALA A 779 0.88 5.57 -8.59
N VAL A 780 0.41 5.96 -9.78
CA VAL A 780 -0.17 7.30 -9.99
C VAL A 780 -1.68 7.15 -9.95
N MET A 781 -2.34 7.83 -9.02
CA MET A 781 -3.78 7.78 -8.81
C MET A 781 -4.36 9.19 -8.95
N ARG A 782 -5.56 9.32 -9.51
CA ARG A 782 -6.30 10.58 -9.51
C ARG A 782 -7.04 10.74 -8.19
N ASP A 783 -6.82 11.85 -7.49
CA ASP A 783 -7.59 12.17 -6.29
C ASP A 783 -9.01 12.60 -6.70
N PRO A 784 -10.08 11.90 -6.27
CA PRO A 784 -11.45 12.17 -6.70
C PRO A 784 -12.01 13.54 -6.27
N VAL A 785 -11.32 14.25 -5.38
CA VAL A 785 -11.75 15.58 -4.92
C VAL A 785 -11.09 16.71 -5.70
N THR A 786 -9.87 16.50 -6.18
CA THR A 786 -9.05 17.55 -6.81
C THR A 786 -8.73 17.28 -8.29
N ASP A 787 -8.97 16.06 -8.76
CA ASP A 787 -8.52 15.54 -10.05
C ASP A 787 -6.99 15.66 -10.27
N GLU A 788 -6.23 15.95 -9.22
CA GLU A 788 -4.77 15.97 -9.27
C GLU A 788 -4.23 14.54 -9.28
N MET A 789 -3.17 14.34 -10.06
CA MET A 789 -2.44 13.07 -10.14
C MET A 789 -1.50 12.99 -8.94
N VAL A 790 -1.84 12.14 -7.98
CA VAL A 790 -1.07 11.91 -6.74
C VAL A 790 -0.30 10.59 -6.85
N LEU A 791 0.93 10.57 -6.30
CA LEU A 791 1.73 9.36 -6.21
C LEU A 791 1.40 8.59 -4.92
N GLU A 792 0.89 7.38 -5.05
CA GLU A 792 0.74 6.44 -3.93
C GLU A 792 1.97 5.53 -3.87
N GLY A 793 2.76 5.64 -2.80
CA GLY A 793 3.93 4.79 -2.58
C GLY A 793 3.55 3.31 -2.45
N GLY A 794 4.26 2.45 -3.15
CA GLY A 794 4.21 1.00 -3.02
C GLY A 794 4.96 0.51 -1.78
N ALA A 795 5.04 -0.81 -1.63
CA ALA A 795 5.59 -1.47 -0.45
C ALA A 795 7.02 -1.03 -0.10
N LEU A 796 7.89 -0.79 -1.09
CA LEU A 796 9.27 -0.36 -0.86
C LEU A 796 9.35 1.10 -0.39
N VAL A 797 8.47 1.97 -0.89
CA VAL A 797 8.41 3.38 -0.48
C VAL A 797 7.83 3.51 0.94
N LEU A 798 6.78 2.73 1.24
CA LEU A 798 6.18 2.70 2.57
C LEU A 798 7.16 2.15 3.64
N ALA A 799 8.02 1.22 3.25
CA ALA A 799 9.03 0.62 4.11
C ALA A 799 10.30 1.48 4.34
N ASP A 800 10.35 2.77 3.92
CA ASP A 800 11.53 3.65 4.12
C ASP A 800 12.04 3.65 5.58
N ASN A 801 13.36 3.55 5.76
CA ASN A 801 14.08 3.33 7.03
C ASN A 801 13.66 2.09 7.85
N GLY A 802 12.92 1.18 7.23
CA GLY A 802 12.43 -0.08 7.78
C GLY A 802 12.94 -1.30 7.03
N ILE A 803 12.16 -2.38 7.12
CA ILE A 803 12.48 -3.68 6.50
C ILE A 803 11.36 -4.06 5.55
N CYS A 804 11.71 -4.37 4.31
CA CYS A 804 10.81 -4.98 3.35
C CYS A 804 11.09 -6.49 3.30
N CYS A 805 10.13 -7.28 3.77
CA CYS A 805 10.17 -8.73 3.72
C CYS A 805 9.49 -9.19 2.43
N ILE A 806 10.23 -9.83 1.53
CA ILE A 806 9.74 -10.37 0.26
C ILE A 806 9.82 -11.90 0.31
N ASP A 807 8.68 -12.57 0.25
CA ASP A 807 8.62 -14.02 0.09
C ASP A 807 8.52 -14.40 -1.40
N GLU A 808 8.91 -15.63 -1.75
CA GLU A 808 8.87 -16.14 -3.13
C GLU A 808 9.60 -15.24 -4.14
N PHE A 809 10.78 -14.77 -3.75
CA PHE A 809 11.60 -13.86 -4.54
C PHE A 809 11.97 -14.42 -5.93
N ASP A 810 11.99 -15.76 -6.08
CA ASP A 810 12.23 -16.43 -7.37
C ASP A 810 11.07 -16.30 -8.36
N LYS A 811 9.84 -16.03 -7.88
CA LYS A 811 8.62 -15.93 -8.68
C LYS A 811 8.30 -14.52 -9.19
N MET A 812 9.14 -13.54 -8.86
CA MET A 812 8.98 -12.17 -9.35
C MET A 812 9.31 -12.04 -10.84
N GLU A 813 8.55 -11.17 -11.51
CA GLU A 813 8.74 -10.79 -12.90
C GLU A 813 10.03 -10.01 -13.13
N GLU A 814 10.49 -9.96 -14.38
CA GLU A 814 11.75 -9.29 -14.73
C GLU A 814 11.70 -7.77 -14.53
N MET A 815 10.54 -7.12 -14.74
CA MET A 815 10.38 -5.69 -14.48
C MET A 815 10.63 -5.35 -13.00
N ASP A 816 10.12 -6.16 -12.09
CA ASP A 816 10.24 -5.94 -10.64
C ASP A 816 11.67 -6.09 -10.15
N ARG A 817 12.44 -6.97 -10.81
CA ARG A 817 13.88 -7.15 -10.54
C ARG A 817 14.65 -5.87 -10.85
N THR A 818 14.26 -5.09 -11.87
CA THR A 818 14.92 -3.80 -12.19
C THR A 818 14.71 -2.75 -11.09
N ALA A 819 13.50 -2.67 -10.54
CA ALA A 819 13.20 -1.77 -9.43
C ALA A 819 14.02 -2.14 -8.18
N ILE A 820 14.14 -3.44 -7.87
CA ILE A 820 14.96 -3.91 -6.74
C ILE A 820 16.45 -3.64 -6.97
N HIS A 821 16.93 -3.75 -8.21
CA HIS A 821 18.30 -3.38 -8.56
C HIS A 821 18.60 -1.90 -8.26
N GLU A 822 17.64 -1.01 -8.52
CA GLU A 822 17.75 0.41 -8.22
C GLU A 822 17.78 0.66 -6.71
N VAL A 823 16.81 0.10 -5.97
CA VAL A 823 16.69 0.26 -4.52
C VAL A 823 17.92 -0.24 -3.79
N MET A 824 18.43 -1.43 -4.15
CA MET A 824 19.60 -2.00 -3.48
C MET A 824 20.88 -1.18 -3.71
N GLU A 825 21.04 -0.56 -4.88
CA GLU A 825 22.27 0.19 -5.21
C GLU A 825 22.20 1.64 -4.76
N GLN A 826 21.11 2.34 -5.09
CA GLN A 826 20.97 3.79 -4.93
C GLN A 826 20.09 4.18 -3.73
N GLN A 827 19.31 3.26 -3.16
CA GLN A 827 18.30 3.53 -2.13
C GLN A 827 17.25 4.56 -2.57
N THR A 828 16.98 4.59 -3.88
CA THR A 828 16.00 5.47 -4.53
C THR A 828 15.23 4.66 -5.57
N ILE A 829 14.01 5.10 -5.87
CA ILE A 829 13.16 4.59 -6.93
C ILE A 829 12.83 5.75 -7.86
N SER A 830 13.15 5.62 -9.13
CA SER A 830 12.82 6.60 -10.15
C SER A 830 11.53 6.19 -10.87
N ILE A 831 10.56 7.12 -10.92
CA ILE A 831 9.28 6.88 -11.55
C ILE A 831 9.08 7.94 -12.62
N SER A 832 8.83 7.47 -13.84
CA SER A 832 8.54 8.29 -15.02
C SER A 832 7.21 7.82 -15.62
N LYS A 833 6.09 8.11 -14.95
CA LYS A 833 4.74 7.71 -15.37
C LYS A 833 3.82 8.92 -15.41
N ALA A 834 2.89 8.94 -16.38
CA ALA A 834 1.86 9.97 -16.53
C ALA A 834 2.38 11.43 -16.53
N GLY A 835 3.56 11.67 -17.11
CA GLY A 835 4.19 12.99 -17.18
C GLY A 835 4.90 13.45 -15.89
N ILE A 836 4.88 12.65 -14.82
CA ILE A 836 5.60 12.92 -13.58
C ILE A 836 6.93 12.15 -13.62
N THR A 837 8.04 12.89 -13.61
CA THR A 837 9.40 12.33 -13.47
C THR A 837 9.92 12.68 -12.08
N THR A 838 9.77 11.78 -11.13
CA THR A 838 10.19 12.00 -9.73
C THR A 838 11.01 10.84 -9.22
N THR A 839 11.90 11.14 -8.28
CA THR A 839 12.67 10.12 -7.56
C THR A 839 12.18 10.09 -6.12
N LEU A 840 11.77 8.91 -5.67
CA LEU A 840 11.36 8.65 -4.30
C LEU A 840 12.51 7.98 -3.56
N ASN A 841 12.74 8.37 -2.31
CA ASN A 841 13.75 7.71 -1.48
C ASN A 841 13.17 6.41 -0.91
N ALA A 842 13.94 5.33 -1.00
CA ALA A 842 13.58 4.02 -0.48
C ALA A 842 14.80 3.42 0.24
N ARG A 843 15.11 3.94 1.43
CA ARG A 843 16.21 3.46 2.29
C ARG A 843 15.71 2.28 3.09
N THR A 844 15.53 1.15 2.42
CA THR A 844 14.96 -0.05 3.01
C THR A 844 16.01 -1.16 3.07
N SER A 845 15.96 -1.94 4.15
CA SER A 845 16.67 -3.22 4.22
C SER A 845 15.79 -4.29 3.61
N ILE A 846 16.34 -5.11 2.71
CA ILE A 846 15.59 -6.19 2.05
C ILE A 846 15.89 -7.50 2.75
N LEU A 847 14.82 -8.18 3.18
CA LEU A 847 14.84 -9.57 3.59
C LEU A 847 14.09 -10.40 2.55
N ALA A 848 14.83 -11.20 1.79
CA ALA A 848 14.26 -12.03 0.73
C ALA A 848 14.21 -13.51 1.16
N ALA A 849 13.13 -14.21 0.84
CA ALA A 849 13.08 -15.66 0.86
C ALA A 849 12.93 -16.19 -0.57
N ALA A 850 13.73 -17.20 -0.92
CA ALA A 850 13.71 -17.84 -2.22
C ALA A 850 13.67 -19.37 -2.07
N ASN A 851 12.95 -20.02 -2.99
CA ASN A 851 12.88 -21.47 -3.04
C ASN A 851 13.66 -22.00 -4.27
N PRO A 852 14.28 -23.19 -4.19
CA PRO A 852 14.94 -23.81 -5.32
C PRO A 852 13.91 -24.22 -6.39
N LEU A 853 14.32 -24.17 -7.67
CA LEU A 853 13.43 -24.41 -8.81
C LEU A 853 12.69 -25.75 -8.77
N LEU A 854 13.38 -26.81 -8.36
CA LEU A 854 12.85 -28.18 -8.31
C LEU A 854 12.17 -28.51 -6.97
N GLY A 855 11.90 -27.50 -6.14
CA GLY A 855 11.34 -27.66 -4.79
C GLY A 855 12.34 -28.19 -3.77
N ARG A 856 13.30 -29.02 -4.17
CA ARG A 856 14.44 -29.44 -3.33
C ARG A 856 15.77 -29.04 -3.94
N TYR A 857 16.71 -28.67 -3.09
CA TYR A 857 18.06 -28.35 -3.51
C TYR A 857 18.81 -29.61 -3.95
N ASN A 858 19.36 -29.59 -5.17
CA ASN A 858 20.14 -30.71 -5.69
C ASN A 858 21.64 -30.39 -5.58
N PRO A 859 22.40 -31.07 -4.70
CA PRO A 859 23.82 -30.75 -4.45
C PRO A 859 24.75 -31.09 -5.62
N LYS A 860 24.23 -31.75 -6.67
CA LYS A 860 24.98 -32.08 -7.89
C LYS A 860 25.00 -30.95 -8.92
N ILE A 861 24.04 -30.03 -8.83
CA ILE A 861 23.88 -28.90 -9.76
C ILE A 861 24.46 -27.64 -9.10
N SER A 862 24.92 -26.69 -9.91
CA SER A 862 25.48 -25.46 -9.38
C SER A 862 24.42 -24.65 -8.59
N PRO A 863 24.81 -23.92 -7.53
CA PRO A 863 23.86 -23.10 -6.76
C PRO A 863 23.15 -22.03 -7.59
N VAL A 864 23.78 -21.53 -8.67
CA VAL A 864 23.20 -20.51 -9.55
C VAL A 864 22.15 -21.12 -10.47
N ASP A 865 22.37 -22.32 -10.99
CA ASP A 865 21.36 -22.98 -11.82
C ASP A 865 20.20 -23.52 -10.97
N ASN A 866 20.46 -23.89 -9.71
CA ASN A 866 19.44 -24.30 -8.76
C ASN A 866 18.49 -23.15 -8.37
N ILE A 867 18.98 -21.90 -8.42
CA ILE A 867 18.30 -20.71 -7.91
C ILE A 867 18.30 -19.71 -9.06
N ASN A 868 17.18 -19.62 -9.78
CA ASN A 868 16.96 -18.81 -11.00
C ASN A 868 17.12 -17.29 -10.82
N LEU A 869 18.26 -16.86 -10.29
CA LEU A 869 18.61 -15.50 -9.96
C LEU A 869 19.95 -15.17 -10.62
N PRO A 870 20.04 -14.05 -11.37
CA PRO A 870 21.29 -13.63 -11.96
C PRO A 870 22.33 -13.32 -10.88
N ALA A 871 23.59 -13.69 -11.14
CA ALA A 871 24.71 -13.40 -10.23
C ALA A 871 24.86 -11.91 -9.87
N ALA A 872 24.36 -11.01 -10.73
CA ALA A 872 24.30 -9.58 -10.48
C ALA A 872 23.44 -9.21 -9.26
N LEU A 873 22.33 -9.93 -8.99
CA LEU A 873 21.52 -9.76 -7.78
C LEU A 873 22.22 -10.33 -6.56
N LEU A 874 22.75 -11.55 -6.67
CA LEU A 874 23.42 -12.25 -5.57
C LEU A 874 24.59 -11.43 -5.00
N SER A 875 25.33 -10.72 -5.85
CA SER A 875 26.42 -9.85 -5.41
C SER A 875 25.99 -8.64 -4.56
N ARG A 876 24.70 -8.29 -4.53
CA ARG A 876 24.16 -7.15 -3.77
C ARG A 876 23.60 -7.54 -2.41
N PHE A 877 23.37 -8.82 -2.16
CA PHE A 877 23.08 -9.35 -0.83
C PHE A 877 24.37 -9.46 -0.04
N ASP A 878 24.33 -9.05 1.22
CA ASP A 878 25.51 -9.08 2.09
C ASP A 878 25.68 -10.47 2.73
N ILE A 879 24.57 -11.17 3.04
CA ILE A 879 24.58 -12.57 3.49
C ILE A 879 23.53 -13.41 2.73
N LEU A 880 23.91 -14.61 2.33
CA LEU A 880 23.06 -15.62 1.69
C LEU A 880 23.03 -16.87 2.58
N PHE A 881 21.90 -17.19 3.20
CA PHE A 881 21.76 -18.43 3.97
C PHE A 881 21.08 -19.49 3.13
N LEU A 882 21.75 -20.62 2.95
CA LEU A 882 21.16 -21.83 2.38
C LEU A 882 20.76 -22.76 3.52
N MET A 883 19.45 -23.00 3.66
CA MET A 883 18.86 -23.93 4.62
C MET A 883 18.47 -25.21 3.89
N LEU A 884 19.24 -26.27 4.12
CA LEU A 884 18.94 -27.60 3.60
C LEU A 884 18.26 -28.41 4.69
N ASP A 885 17.18 -29.09 4.34
CA ASP A 885 16.57 -30.06 5.24
C ASP A 885 17.26 -31.42 5.06
N SER A 886 18.30 -31.66 5.85
CA SER A 886 18.98 -32.95 5.90
C SER A 886 18.29 -33.87 6.93
N PRO A 887 17.74 -35.03 6.52
CA PRO A 887 17.01 -35.90 7.44
C PRO A 887 17.97 -36.46 8.50
N SER A 888 17.77 -36.07 9.75
CA SER A 888 18.61 -36.51 10.88
C SER A 888 17.74 -36.86 12.09
N ARG A 889 17.88 -38.10 12.56
CA ARG A 889 16.98 -38.66 13.59
C ARG A 889 16.94 -37.82 14.88
N GLU A 890 18.07 -37.28 15.32
CA GLU A 890 18.12 -36.49 16.55
C GLU A 890 17.53 -35.09 16.39
N ALA A 891 17.75 -34.41 15.27
CA ALA A 891 17.19 -33.08 15.05
C ALA A 891 15.67 -33.17 14.87
N ASP A 892 15.21 -34.19 14.15
CA ASP A 892 13.78 -34.45 13.94
C ASP A 892 13.07 -34.76 15.26
N GLU A 893 13.69 -35.54 16.15
CA GLU A 893 13.12 -35.82 17.48
C GLU A 893 13.02 -34.55 18.33
N ARG A 894 14.07 -33.71 18.36
CA ARG A 894 14.04 -32.44 19.11
C ARG A 894 13.03 -31.45 18.50
N LEU A 895 12.95 -31.36 17.18
CA LEU A 895 11.98 -30.53 16.46
C LEU A 895 10.55 -31.00 16.79
N ALA A 896 10.28 -32.30 16.72
CA ALA A 896 8.96 -32.86 17.02
C ALA A 896 8.55 -32.62 18.49
N GLN A 897 9.47 -32.81 19.44
CA GLN A 897 9.23 -32.49 20.85
C GLN A 897 8.92 -30.99 21.04
N HIS A 898 9.65 -30.11 20.35
CA HIS A 898 9.41 -28.68 20.42
C HIS A 898 8.05 -28.27 19.86
N VAL A 899 7.71 -28.74 18.66
CA VAL A 899 6.43 -28.43 17.99
C VAL A 899 5.25 -28.96 18.80
N THR A 900 5.32 -30.19 19.29
CA THR A 900 4.26 -30.76 20.14
C THR A 900 4.07 -29.98 21.43
N TYR A 901 5.16 -29.55 22.07
CA TYR A 901 5.10 -28.72 23.27
C TYR A 901 4.41 -27.36 23.01
N VAL A 902 4.80 -26.66 21.92
CA VAL A 902 4.21 -25.37 21.54
C VAL A 902 2.69 -25.52 21.37
N HIS A 903 2.22 -26.58 20.72
CA HIS A 903 0.79 -26.83 20.55
C HIS A 903 0.07 -27.26 21.84
N MET A 904 0.74 -27.95 22.76
CA MET A 904 0.14 -28.36 24.04
C MET A 904 -0.05 -27.20 25.01
N HIS A 905 0.88 -26.25 25.04
CA HIS A 905 0.91 -25.18 26.05
C HIS A 905 0.70 -23.78 25.48
N ASN A 906 0.64 -23.61 24.16
CA ASN A 906 0.62 -22.31 23.47
C ASN A 906 1.76 -21.37 23.91
N GLN A 907 2.84 -21.96 24.42
CA GLN A 907 4.05 -21.31 24.89
C GLN A 907 5.22 -22.19 24.47
N HIS A 908 6.35 -21.57 24.12
CA HIS A 908 7.57 -22.32 23.87
C HIS A 908 8.07 -22.97 25.18
N PRO A 909 8.84 -24.06 25.10
CA PRO A 909 9.46 -24.65 26.29
C PRO A 909 10.33 -23.61 27.01
N GLN A 910 10.48 -23.77 28.33
CA GLN A 910 11.38 -22.92 29.11
C GLN A 910 12.81 -23.09 28.58
N ILE A 911 13.23 -22.16 27.73
CA ILE A 911 14.62 -21.95 27.38
C ILE A 911 15.33 -21.54 28.67
N GLU A 912 16.62 -21.81 28.82
CA GLU A 912 17.42 -21.39 29.99
C GLU A 912 17.33 -19.88 30.29
N HIS A 913 16.82 -19.08 29.35
CA HIS A 913 16.69 -17.63 29.45
C HIS A 913 15.23 -17.20 29.21
N GLU A 914 14.74 -16.28 30.03
CA GLU A 914 13.42 -15.65 29.85
C GLU A 914 13.42 -14.80 28.55
N PRO A 915 12.45 -15.03 27.64
CA PRO A 915 12.36 -14.31 26.39
C PRO A 915 12.05 -12.83 26.62
N VAL A 916 12.70 -11.95 25.87
CA VAL A 916 12.43 -10.51 25.95
C VAL A 916 11.15 -10.19 25.19
N ASP A 917 10.28 -9.38 25.78
CA ASP A 917 9.07 -8.88 25.11
C ASP A 917 9.46 -8.08 23.84
N PRO A 918 8.83 -8.34 22.68
CA PRO A 918 9.02 -7.57 21.46
C PRO A 918 8.97 -6.05 21.64
N VAL A 919 8.16 -5.54 22.57
CA VAL A 919 8.10 -4.10 22.85
C VAL A 919 9.42 -3.60 23.43
N ILE A 920 9.98 -4.29 24.42
CA ILE A 920 11.29 -3.94 25.02
C ILE A 920 12.40 -4.09 23.98
N MET A 921 12.33 -5.15 23.17
CA MET A 921 13.29 -5.39 22.09
C MET A 921 13.31 -4.23 21.08
N ARG A 922 12.15 -3.67 20.71
CA ARG A 922 12.07 -2.49 19.83
C ARG A 922 12.75 -1.27 20.43
N HIS A 923 12.50 -0.96 21.71
CA HIS A 923 13.13 0.17 22.39
C HIS A 923 14.65 -0.03 22.50
N TYR A 924 15.10 -1.26 22.79
CA TYR A 924 16.52 -1.59 22.80
C TYR A 924 17.17 -1.37 21.43
N ILE A 925 16.55 -1.86 20.35
CA ILE A 925 17.04 -1.67 18.98
C ILE A 925 17.02 -0.18 18.61
N ALA A 926 16.01 0.59 19.05
CA ALA A 926 15.93 2.04 18.83
C ALA A 926 17.17 2.75 19.40
N LEU A 927 17.52 2.46 20.66
CA LEU A 927 18.69 3.01 21.31
C LEU A 927 19.99 2.56 20.62
N ALA A 928 20.08 1.29 20.22
CA ALA A 928 21.26 0.77 19.51
C ALA A 928 21.47 1.47 18.17
N ARG A 929 20.38 1.83 17.46
CA ARG A 929 20.43 2.59 16.21
C ARG A 929 20.89 4.03 16.39
N GLN A 930 20.70 4.68 17.55
CA GLN A 930 21.19 6.04 17.76
C GLN A 930 22.73 6.11 17.82
N LYS A 931 23.39 5.03 18.26
CA LYS A 931 24.85 4.94 18.29
C LYS A 931 25.44 4.80 16.89
N ARG A 932 26.57 5.49 16.65
CA ARG A 932 27.30 5.50 15.37
C ARG A 932 28.77 5.13 15.59
N PRO A 933 29.13 3.84 15.56
CA PRO A 933 30.49 3.40 15.79
C PRO A 933 31.45 3.80 14.67
N VAL A 934 32.71 4.03 15.04
CA VAL A 934 33.82 4.36 14.14
C VAL A 934 34.74 3.15 13.98
N VAL A 935 35.24 2.91 12.76
CA VAL A 935 36.17 1.81 12.47
C VAL A 935 37.60 2.31 12.72
N PRO A 936 38.36 1.72 13.67
CA PRO A 936 39.74 2.10 13.92
C PRO A 936 40.69 1.53 12.85
N GLN A 937 41.85 2.17 12.66
CA GLN A 937 42.83 1.78 11.64
C GLN A 937 43.37 0.34 11.85
N ALA A 938 43.56 -0.09 13.10
CA ALA A 938 44.03 -1.44 13.41
C ALA A 938 43.09 -2.53 12.87
N VAL A 939 41.77 -2.30 12.93
CA VAL A 939 40.77 -3.23 12.40
C VAL A 939 40.75 -3.20 10.87
N ALA A 940 41.00 -2.05 10.24
CA ALA A 940 41.08 -1.94 8.79
C ALA A 940 42.23 -2.79 8.22
N GLU A 941 43.42 -2.75 8.83
CA GLU A 941 44.55 -3.57 8.42
C GLU A 941 44.25 -5.06 8.57
N TYR A 942 43.65 -5.46 9.70
CA TYR A 942 43.22 -6.84 9.93
C TYR A 942 42.19 -7.31 8.88
N LEU A 943 41.19 -6.48 8.58
CA LEU A 943 40.13 -6.76 7.62
C LEU A 943 40.65 -6.88 6.18
N THR A 944 41.70 -6.12 5.82
CA THR A 944 42.38 -6.32 4.52
C THR A 944 43.12 -7.65 4.46
N GLY A 945 43.77 -8.06 5.57
CA GLY A 945 44.46 -9.34 5.67
C GLY A 945 43.51 -10.52 5.51
N THR A 946 42.38 -10.50 6.23
CA THR A 946 41.36 -11.56 6.16
C THR A 946 40.68 -11.61 4.79
N TYR A 947 40.39 -10.46 4.16
CA TYR A 947 39.85 -10.44 2.79
C TYR A 947 40.81 -11.06 1.76
N VAL A 948 42.11 -10.79 1.87
CA VAL A 948 43.11 -11.42 0.99
C VAL A 948 43.15 -12.93 1.20
N GLN A 949 43.01 -13.41 2.43
CA GLN A 949 42.93 -14.84 2.73
C GLN A 949 41.68 -15.46 2.12
N LEU A 950 40.51 -14.86 2.29
CA LEU A 950 39.25 -15.32 1.68
C LEU A 950 39.36 -15.43 0.16
N ARG A 951 40.00 -14.46 -0.50
CA ARG A 951 40.19 -14.46 -1.95
C ARG A 951 41.21 -15.50 -2.42
N LYS A 952 42.24 -15.78 -1.61
CA LYS A 952 43.20 -16.86 -1.88
C LYS A 952 42.55 -18.23 -1.75
N ALA A 953 41.79 -18.45 -0.67
CA ALA A 953 41.05 -19.70 -0.46
C ALA A 953 40.10 -19.98 -1.64
N GLN A 954 39.37 -18.97 -2.11
CA GLN A 954 38.50 -19.13 -3.29
C GLN A 954 39.27 -19.44 -4.59
N LYS A 955 40.52 -19.00 -4.72
CA LYS A 955 41.35 -19.32 -5.89
C LYS A 955 41.87 -20.76 -5.85
N GLU A 956 42.12 -21.27 -4.64
CA GLU A 956 42.54 -22.65 -4.41
C GLU A 956 41.39 -23.64 -4.63
N ASP A 957 40.16 -23.23 -4.37
CA ASP A 957 38.96 -23.98 -4.72
C ASP A 957 38.65 -23.87 -6.24
N GLU A 958 39.19 -24.78 -7.05
CA GLU A 958 38.95 -24.83 -8.52
C GLU A 958 37.46 -25.00 -8.89
N SER A 959 36.67 -25.54 -7.96
CA SER A 959 35.22 -25.62 -8.08
C SER A 959 34.60 -24.28 -7.64
N GLY A 960 34.76 -23.26 -8.48
CA GLY A 960 34.39 -21.88 -8.18
C GLY A 960 32.88 -21.68 -8.02
N PHE A 961 32.36 -21.88 -6.82
CA PHE A 961 30.92 -21.84 -6.55
C PHE A 961 30.44 -20.53 -5.90
N THR A 962 31.31 -19.71 -5.30
CA THR A 962 30.94 -18.41 -4.72
C THR A 962 31.86 -17.29 -5.19
N TYR A 963 31.28 -16.17 -5.65
CA TYR A 963 32.05 -15.01 -6.12
C TYR A 963 32.40 -14.09 -4.93
N THR A 964 33.64 -14.13 -4.42
CA THR A 964 34.09 -13.09 -3.47
C THR A 964 34.39 -11.80 -4.23
N SER A 965 33.49 -10.82 -4.06
CA SER A 965 33.61 -9.49 -4.65
C SER A 965 34.04 -8.47 -3.60
N ALA A 966 34.47 -7.28 -4.02
CA ALA A 966 34.75 -6.19 -3.08
C ALA A 966 33.51 -5.79 -2.24
N ARG A 967 32.28 -6.15 -2.67
CA ARG A 967 31.05 -5.91 -1.89
C ARG A 967 30.98 -6.80 -0.65
N THR A 968 31.57 -7.99 -0.66
CA THR A 968 31.57 -8.86 0.53
C THR A 968 32.39 -8.24 1.66
N LEU A 969 33.48 -7.54 1.34
CA LEU A 969 34.26 -6.74 2.29
C LEU A 969 33.40 -5.65 2.93
N LEU A 970 32.63 -4.92 2.11
CA LEU A 970 31.69 -3.91 2.61
C LEU A 970 30.59 -4.53 3.48
N GLY A 971 30.12 -5.74 3.14
CA GLY A 971 29.19 -6.52 3.96
C GLY A 971 29.74 -6.84 5.36
N VAL A 972 30.97 -7.37 5.44
CA VAL A 972 31.66 -7.62 6.73
C VAL A 972 31.77 -6.36 7.56
N LEU A 973 32.11 -5.24 6.92
CA LEU A 973 32.25 -3.96 7.59
C LEU A 973 30.91 -3.42 8.13
N ARG A 974 29.79 -3.66 7.43
CA ARG A 974 28.45 -3.31 7.94
C ARG A 974 28.03 -4.20 9.09
N LEU A 975 28.26 -5.52 8.99
CA LEU A 975 27.93 -6.49 10.04
C LEU A 975 28.69 -6.21 11.34
N SER A 976 29.99 -5.92 11.24
CA SER A 976 30.81 -5.55 12.40
C SER A 976 30.37 -4.21 13.02
N GLN A 977 29.94 -3.22 12.23
CA GLN A 977 29.34 -1.99 12.75
C GLN A 977 28.00 -2.24 13.45
N ALA A 978 27.15 -3.14 12.91
CA ALA A 978 25.89 -3.50 13.54
C ALA A 978 26.11 -4.24 14.87
N LEU A 979 27.12 -5.11 14.96
CA LEU A 979 27.54 -5.76 16.22
C LEU A 979 28.01 -4.73 17.25
N ALA A 980 28.83 -3.75 16.84
CA ALA A 980 29.28 -2.68 17.74
C ALA A 980 28.10 -1.83 18.25
N ARG A 981 27.09 -1.56 17.42
CA ARG A 981 25.84 -0.89 17.83
C ARG A 981 25.07 -1.68 18.90
N LEU A 982 24.97 -3.00 18.74
CA LEU A 982 24.29 -3.86 19.74
C LEU A 982 24.95 -3.80 21.12
N ARG A 983 26.28 -3.61 21.18
CA ARG A 983 27.05 -3.47 22.42
C ARG A 983 27.06 -2.04 23.00
N PHE A 984 26.41 -1.08 22.33
CA PHE A 984 26.53 0.35 22.62
C PHE A 984 27.98 0.89 22.61
N ALA A 985 28.87 0.26 21.85
CA ALA A 985 30.26 0.67 21.73
C ALA A 985 30.45 1.69 20.61
N ASP A 986 31.28 2.72 20.84
CA ASP A 986 31.60 3.74 19.83
C ASP A 986 32.73 3.32 18.87
N VAL A 987 33.41 2.19 19.16
CA VAL A 987 34.55 1.68 18.37
C VAL A 987 34.32 0.20 18.05
N VAL A 988 34.61 -0.18 16.80
CA VAL A 988 34.57 -1.59 16.36
C VAL A 988 35.83 -2.33 16.83
N GLU A 989 35.65 -3.50 17.44
CA GLU A 989 36.75 -4.36 17.91
C GLU A 989 37.04 -5.49 16.89
N PRO A 990 38.27 -6.07 16.89
CA PRO A 990 38.58 -7.19 16.02
C PRO A 990 37.68 -8.42 16.27
N ALA A 991 37.20 -8.61 17.51
CA ALA A 991 36.27 -9.67 17.85
C ALA A 991 34.91 -9.54 17.12
N ASP A 992 34.44 -8.32 16.85
CA ASP A 992 33.21 -8.10 16.08
C ASP A 992 33.40 -8.52 14.61
N VAL A 993 34.61 -8.32 14.08
CA VAL A 993 34.97 -8.75 12.72
C VAL A 993 35.07 -10.26 12.65
N ASP A 994 35.65 -10.91 13.66
CA ASP A 994 35.75 -12.37 13.72
C ASP A 994 34.36 -13.02 13.78
N GLU A 995 33.41 -12.47 14.55
CA GLU A 995 32.03 -12.98 14.58
C GLU A 995 31.30 -12.73 13.24
N ALA A 996 31.51 -11.57 12.60
CA ALA A 996 30.96 -11.30 11.28
C ALA A 996 31.52 -12.26 10.21
N LEU A 997 32.80 -12.59 10.29
CA LEU A 997 33.45 -13.59 9.43
C LEU A 997 32.90 -14.99 9.72
N ARG A 998 32.71 -15.36 11.00
CA ARG A 998 32.07 -16.62 11.39
C ARG A 998 30.71 -16.79 10.73
N LEU A 999 29.86 -15.76 10.78
CA LEU A 999 28.54 -15.79 10.12
C LEU A 999 28.64 -15.96 8.60
N LEU A 1000 29.60 -15.32 7.94
CA LEU A 1000 29.84 -15.50 6.51
C LEU A 1000 30.38 -16.88 6.17
N ASP A 1001 31.25 -17.45 6.99
CA ASP A 1001 31.81 -18.77 6.73
C ASP A 1001 30.76 -19.86 6.96
N VAL A 1002 29.90 -19.73 7.99
CA VAL A 1002 28.73 -20.59 8.18
C VAL A 1002 27.83 -20.53 6.95
N SER A 1003 27.60 -19.34 6.39
CA SER A 1003 26.78 -19.18 5.18
C SER A 1003 27.32 -19.94 3.96
N LYS A 1004 28.65 -20.09 3.85
CA LYS A 1004 29.32 -20.87 2.78
C LYS A 1004 29.39 -22.36 3.09
N ALA A 1005 29.66 -22.70 4.35
CA ALA A 1005 29.84 -24.08 4.81
C ALA A 1005 28.57 -24.91 4.64
N SER A 1006 27.38 -24.29 4.70
CA SER A 1006 26.09 -24.95 4.41
C SER A 1006 26.02 -25.64 3.04
N LEU A 1007 26.90 -25.30 2.08
CA LEU A 1007 26.99 -25.97 0.77
C LEU A 1007 27.85 -27.25 0.79
N TYR A 1008 28.80 -27.36 1.72
CA TYR A 1008 29.85 -28.39 1.71
C TYR A 1008 29.64 -29.50 2.75
N ASP A 1009 28.62 -29.38 3.60
CA ASP A 1009 28.36 -30.37 4.65
C ASP A 1009 27.62 -31.60 4.10
N SER A 1010 28.35 -32.37 3.29
CA SER A 1010 28.03 -33.78 2.98
C SER A 1010 29.23 -34.57 2.44
N LYS A 1011 30.44 -33.97 2.38
CA LYS A 1011 31.67 -34.71 2.00
C LYS A 1011 32.85 -34.55 2.96
N ASP A 1012 32.85 -33.57 3.85
CA ASP A 1012 33.95 -33.35 4.79
C ASP A 1012 33.76 -33.96 6.18
N GLY A 1013 32.73 -34.79 6.37
CA GLY A 1013 32.63 -35.69 7.53
C GLY A 1013 33.81 -36.65 7.69
N ASN A 1014 34.73 -36.72 6.71
CA ASN A 1014 35.98 -37.49 6.80
C ASN A 1014 37.26 -36.63 6.81
N ARG A 1015 37.17 -35.29 6.82
CA ARG A 1015 38.34 -34.39 6.89
C ARG A 1015 38.25 -33.30 7.97
N ALA A 1016 37.06 -33.03 8.49
CA ALA A 1016 36.82 -32.02 9.51
C ALA A 1016 36.65 -32.57 10.94
N GLU A 1017 36.72 -33.89 11.17
CA GLU A 1017 37.33 -34.39 12.41
C GLU A 1017 38.85 -34.19 12.31
N ASN A 1018 39.28 -32.93 12.37
CA ASN A 1018 40.54 -32.67 13.05
C ASN A 1018 40.29 -33.06 14.50
N ASP A 1019 40.59 -34.32 14.85
CA ASP A 1019 40.56 -34.82 16.22
C ASP A 1019 41.03 -33.73 17.20
N MET A 1020 40.08 -33.14 17.94
CA MET A 1020 40.36 -32.12 18.94
C MET A 1020 40.86 -32.74 20.24
N SER A 1021 41.00 -34.07 20.28
CA SER A 1021 41.63 -34.80 21.37
C SER A 1021 42.98 -34.17 21.69
N ALA A 1022 43.27 -34.06 23.00
CA ALA A 1022 44.58 -33.64 23.47
C ALA A 1022 45.69 -34.50 22.82
N THR A 1023 45.38 -35.76 22.50
CA THR A 1023 46.35 -36.70 21.93
C THR A 1023 46.79 -36.34 20.52
N SER A 1024 45.85 -36.04 19.63
CA SER A 1024 46.10 -35.65 18.23
C SER A 1024 46.74 -34.26 18.11
N LYS A 1025 46.46 -33.33 19.03
CA LYS A 1025 47.14 -32.02 19.11
C LYS A 1025 48.60 -32.16 19.51
N ILE A 1026 48.88 -33.00 20.51
CA ILE A 1026 50.25 -33.30 20.94
C ILE A 1026 51.01 -34.01 19.82
N TRP A 1027 50.37 -34.94 19.11
CA TRP A 1027 50.94 -35.58 17.93
C TRP A 1027 51.29 -34.60 16.81
N ARG A 1028 50.42 -33.62 16.50
CA ARG A 1028 50.74 -32.55 15.55
C ARG A 1028 51.99 -31.77 15.94
N ILE A 1029 52.16 -31.47 17.23
CA ILE A 1029 53.35 -30.78 17.74
C ILE A 1029 54.61 -31.63 17.51
N ILE A 1030 54.52 -32.94 17.79
CA ILE A 1030 55.60 -33.90 17.56
C ILE A 1030 55.95 -33.98 16.06
N ARG A 1031 54.94 -34.01 15.19
CA ARG A 1031 55.09 -34.02 13.73
C ARG A 1031 55.67 -32.72 13.16
N ASP A 1032 55.25 -31.57 13.68
CA ASP A 1032 55.77 -30.27 13.26
C ASP A 1032 57.24 -30.10 13.70
N LEU A 1033 57.60 -30.61 14.89
CA LEU A 1033 58.99 -30.66 15.36
C LEU A 1033 59.86 -31.53 14.44
N ARG A 1034 59.34 -32.67 13.95
CA ARG A 1034 60.00 -33.48 12.92
C ARG A 1034 60.25 -32.66 11.65
N ARG A 1035 59.23 -31.95 11.13
CA ARG A 1035 59.38 -31.12 9.91
C ARG A 1035 60.39 -29.98 10.07
N ILE A 1036 60.38 -29.31 11.22
CA ILE A 1036 61.31 -28.21 11.50
C ILE A 1036 62.76 -28.72 11.59
N ASN A 1037 62.98 -29.86 12.27
CA ASN A 1037 64.31 -30.46 12.36
C ASN A 1037 64.78 -31.03 11.00
N ALA A 1038 63.87 -31.54 10.17
CA ALA A 1038 64.18 -31.99 8.81
C ALA A 1038 64.54 -30.83 7.86
N ALA A 1039 63.88 -29.67 7.98
CA ALA A 1039 64.16 -28.50 7.13
C ALA A 1039 65.46 -27.75 7.50
N GLY A 1040 66.04 -28.03 8.67
CA GLY A 1040 67.23 -27.33 9.20
C GLY A 1040 68.58 -28.00 8.95
N ARG A 1041 68.64 -29.21 8.37
CA ARG A 1041 69.87 -29.98 8.15
C ARG A 1041 69.90 -30.63 6.76
N GLU A 1042 70.55 -29.98 5.78
CA GLU A 1042 70.82 -30.55 4.44
C GLU A 1042 72.13 -31.37 4.40
N GLY A 1043 72.40 -32.21 5.41
CA GLY A 1043 73.65 -32.96 5.53
C GLY A 1043 73.44 -34.47 5.72
N ASP A 1044 73.93 -35.23 4.76
CA ASP A 1044 73.98 -36.69 4.57
C ASP A 1044 74.00 -37.55 5.86
N GLY A 1045 72.98 -38.42 6.02
CA GLY A 1045 72.84 -39.37 7.12
C GLY A 1045 71.37 -39.69 7.45
N ASP A 1046 70.75 -40.63 6.71
CA ASP A 1046 69.34 -41.00 6.84
C ASP A 1046 68.93 -41.53 8.24
N ASP A 1047 69.87 -42.02 9.06
CA ASP A 1047 69.55 -42.63 10.36
C ASP A 1047 69.33 -41.64 11.53
N ASP A 1048 69.80 -40.39 11.41
CA ASP A 1048 69.71 -39.34 12.45
C ASP A 1048 68.48 -38.41 12.29
N LEU A 1049 67.81 -38.45 11.14
CA LEU A 1049 66.59 -37.68 10.85
C LEU A 1049 65.34 -38.26 11.53
N LEU A 1050 65.44 -39.49 12.05
CA LEU A 1050 64.35 -40.24 12.67
C LEU A 1050 64.23 -40.05 14.17
N GLN A 1051 65.16 -39.33 14.83
CA GLN A 1051 65.23 -39.23 16.30
C GLN A 1051 64.89 -37.84 16.82
N LEU A 1052 63.93 -37.75 17.74
CA LEU A 1052 63.60 -36.53 18.48
C LEU A 1052 63.97 -36.68 19.96
N ASN A 1053 64.62 -35.67 20.52
CA ASN A 1053 64.88 -35.60 21.96
C ASN A 1053 63.59 -35.31 22.73
N LEU A 1054 63.20 -36.20 23.64
CA LEU A 1054 61.96 -36.10 24.40
C LEU A 1054 61.88 -34.80 25.23
N ARG A 1055 63.02 -34.28 25.68
CA ARG A 1055 63.10 -33.01 26.42
C ARG A 1055 62.61 -31.81 25.62
N GLN A 1056 62.95 -31.73 24.33
CA GLN A 1056 62.50 -30.63 23.47
C GLN A 1056 61.01 -30.71 23.16
N VAL A 1057 60.49 -31.93 22.99
CA VAL A 1057 59.06 -32.19 22.84
C VAL A 1057 58.33 -31.75 24.11
N ARG A 1058 58.82 -32.15 25.29
CA ARG A 1058 58.25 -31.79 26.59
C ARG A 1058 58.17 -30.28 26.79
N ASP A 1059 59.26 -29.55 26.56
CA ASP A 1059 59.29 -28.09 26.76
C ASP A 1059 58.28 -27.37 25.86
N ARG A 1060 58.06 -27.86 24.63
CA ARG A 1060 57.13 -27.23 23.68
C ARG A 1060 55.66 -27.60 23.90
N VAL A 1061 55.41 -28.79 24.43
CA VAL A 1061 54.06 -29.24 24.83
C VAL A 1061 53.60 -28.51 26.08
N LEU A 1062 54.51 -28.30 27.06
CA LEU A 1062 54.26 -27.46 28.23
C LEU A 1062 54.05 -25.99 27.85
N ALA A 1063 54.83 -25.45 26.90
CA ALA A 1063 54.65 -24.07 26.41
C ALA A 1063 53.28 -23.83 25.74
N LYS A 1064 52.65 -24.89 25.21
CA LYS A 1064 51.28 -24.85 24.64
C LYS A 1064 50.18 -25.17 25.66
N GLY A 1065 50.53 -25.39 26.93
CA GLY A 1065 49.56 -25.55 28.03
C GLY A 1065 49.03 -26.96 28.28
N PHE A 1066 49.64 -28.00 27.69
CA PHE A 1066 49.23 -29.39 27.94
C PHE A 1066 49.97 -29.99 29.15
N THR A 1067 49.33 -30.93 29.86
CA THR A 1067 49.91 -31.63 31.00
C THR A 1067 50.91 -32.70 30.57
N GLU A 1068 51.87 -33.00 31.45
CA GLU A 1068 52.88 -34.04 31.21
C GLU A 1068 52.26 -35.44 31.09
N ASP A 1069 51.19 -35.70 31.84
CA ASP A 1069 50.45 -36.97 31.78
C ASP A 1069 49.81 -37.17 30.41
N ALA A 1070 49.19 -36.13 29.84
CA ALA A 1070 48.62 -36.19 28.50
C ALA A 1070 49.69 -36.48 27.43
N LEU A 1071 50.89 -35.90 27.56
CA LEU A 1071 52.02 -36.19 26.67
C LEU A 1071 52.47 -37.66 26.80
N MET A 1072 52.61 -38.17 28.01
CA MET A 1072 53.03 -39.56 28.20
C MET A 1072 51.98 -40.55 27.71
N ASP A 1073 50.70 -40.25 27.89
CA ASP A 1073 49.59 -41.03 27.35
C ASP A 1073 49.61 -41.03 25.82
N THR A 1074 49.86 -39.88 25.17
CA THR A 1074 50.03 -39.87 23.70
C THR A 1074 51.16 -40.77 23.24
N ILE A 1075 52.33 -40.67 23.88
CA ILE A 1075 53.49 -41.42 23.44
C ILE A 1075 53.21 -42.92 23.61
N ASN A 1076 52.56 -43.32 24.71
CA ASN A 1076 52.19 -44.71 24.95
C ASN A 1076 51.16 -45.21 23.92
N GLU A 1077 50.20 -44.37 23.53
CA GLU A 1077 49.19 -44.71 22.51
C GLU A 1077 49.82 -44.87 21.12
N TYR A 1078 50.69 -43.94 20.73
CA TYR A 1078 51.42 -44.01 19.45
C TYR A 1078 52.55 -45.06 19.42
N GLU A 1079 53.06 -45.46 20.59
CA GLU A 1079 53.96 -46.60 20.75
C GLU A 1079 53.21 -47.94 20.61
N ARG A 1080 51.95 -48.03 21.06
CA ARG A 1080 51.09 -49.19 20.78
C ARG A 1080 50.68 -49.32 19.32
N LEU A 1081 50.63 -48.19 18.61
CA LEU A 1081 50.34 -48.13 17.17
C LEU A 1081 51.58 -48.34 16.29
N ASP A 1082 52.74 -48.64 16.88
CA ASP A 1082 54.03 -48.83 16.20
C ASP A 1082 54.46 -47.63 15.32
N ILE A 1083 54.04 -46.41 15.65
CA ILE A 1083 54.43 -45.20 14.91
C ILE A 1083 55.70 -44.56 15.54
N ILE A 1084 55.82 -44.66 16.86
CA ILE A 1084 56.95 -44.18 17.65
C ILE A 1084 57.53 -45.34 18.47
N GLN A 1085 58.86 -45.43 18.54
CA GLN A 1085 59.58 -46.28 19.48
C GLN A 1085 60.49 -45.44 20.39
N ARG A 1086 60.49 -45.72 21.70
CA ARG A 1086 61.45 -45.09 22.62
C ARG A 1086 62.82 -45.75 22.49
N VAL A 1087 63.84 -44.98 22.14
CA VAL A 1087 65.24 -45.42 22.04
C VAL A 1087 66.07 -44.77 23.16
N ALA A 1088 67.22 -45.36 23.49
CA ALA A 1088 68.15 -44.85 24.50
C ALA A 1088 67.53 -44.67 25.91
N GLY A 1089 66.90 -45.72 26.44
CA GLY A 1089 66.40 -45.73 27.82
C GLY A 1089 65.24 -44.76 28.09
N GLY A 1090 64.46 -44.41 27.07
CA GLY A 1090 63.31 -43.52 27.18
C GLY A 1090 63.62 -42.03 27.02
N THR A 1091 64.84 -41.68 26.59
CA THR A 1091 65.26 -40.28 26.42
C THR A 1091 65.03 -39.73 25.01
N GLN A 1092 64.89 -40.61 24.02
CA GLN A 1092 64.68 -40.27 22.61
C GLN A 1092 63.51 -41.04 22.02
N ILE A 1093 62.79 -40.40 21.10
CA ILE A 1093 61.71 -40.96 20.31
C ILE A 1093 62.23 -41.19 18.89
N ARG A 1094 62.16 -42.43 18.39
CA ARG A 1094 62.42 -42.80 16.99
C ARG A 1094 61.09 -43.08 16.29
N PHE A 1095 60.88 -42.57 15.09
CA PHE A 1095 59.72 -42.95 14.27
C PHE A 1095 60.00 -44.26 13.52
N VAL A 1096 59.00 -45.13 13.42
CA VAL A 1096 59.19 -46.51 12.93
C VAL A 1096 58.85 -46.68 11.43
N ASP A 1097 58.21 -45.71 10.76
CA ASP A 1097 57.86 -45.86 9.34
C ASP A 1097 58.05 -44.61 8.44
N GLU A 1098 58.41 -44.88 7.18
CA GLU A 1098 58.43 -43.98 6.03
C GLU A 1098 57.05 -43.95 5.34
N LEU A 1099 56.11 -43.17 5.88
CA LEU A 1099 54.87 -42.76 5.19
C LEU A 1099 54.50 -41.31 5.54
#